data_AF-A0A8K1C7T9-F1
#
_entry.id   AF-A0A8K1C7T9-F1
#
_cell.length_a   1.000
_cell.length_b   1.000
_cell.length_c   1.000
_cell.angle_alpha   90.00
_cell.angle_beta   90.00
_cell.angle_gamma   90.00
#
_symmetry.space_group_name_H-M   'P 1'
#
loop_
_entity.id
_entity.type
_entity.pdbx_description
1 polymer ?
#
loop_
_entity_poly.entity_id
_entity_poly.type
_entity_poly.pdbx_seq_one_letter_code
_entity_poly.pdbx_strand_id
1 'polypeptide(L)'
;MGNKSARAVTPSEKALQSMLTRASTLRPDMFAIAPVGHHGVPSNAKTMAFCSLQGILAVGTASGSIKLYGRDGLEVMFEAPRSKANLTVGVVHMKFTARQRLVVTYTDSSIRVFDLTSPGISTYVPETWTTCTITCIETIVYLDFSYIFVALDDGTIRVIHEETGKISTYVVTPRDLGITTTEEDRQTQYVTAMASNPRDANQLLVAYEATSTIYLWDFAKRKLNKDFTLPKQKASNGNGDVNSPRSFSWHSSGKRFVAGFKHGGFGVFRTDKPNGMYHMGAKCDQFTPIDHIHWLCAPPISRNSHLPGAVVYSGGRSSAEKNLLTIVYPGKELVDEDAIATFVKCEQLSWQVMTTEAPKQADITVFAVSDNQVDYCSTLAPFSVLMLSGNPLDGCQPAVSIHNLPCFVRLREDDKEDWEWIPDLLPRSQSIPPCQLQKSPLKAFTIVDVAGASFDKLSGDLLEAFKKADKDLDQTTSEDFEWPLNGGSVAEPLHKSFLPIGGQHFEHHATMILSGHADGRVLFWVPSAAAERSSTGTLQQIHCTDVVGRLNPTPDNTEVTCVAFCPQSRMLVVGFTGGEVAVLEFGGHTPSTDTTSNTEQDSAAVNENPEKTTTDDSLTFRMVFSLHIHSSEISKIAFSSTYNCVFVADNGGVVSMIDLSTQNYELIIFDISSEEPVSVDYLYLSELIETTEIPAPQTQPIKSGSRSPPRSPFDRRSSKSVSIQDPPEVIQHHQVVPVLFVGRGNGKLEMFHIQSAKKVGELVIDAEKANPVSSVIMVSANGRRIDIEGRAWSGPEASTTTGTSLEQVDVEVSPCLNEEAQPTPRLAVSEEDTLFVHKMLMEAIADTLGDHEDISQGRETPKGGSEFEQTSVLELRVPPGSLGLHLYTDIEPHAVVKGFVTESETGQRLASEGVRRGHAIVSINGVNLLRYNMNVVCSVLQKVRDREKVIVFAQGYGPLPDDNEVLNDTAGLDQPRLLVCCCGKSVHLVQAGLPNASDIASGPRELPADPISSIELGAQIMLTSIVRVPVHDHIENCVAVVDQLNTLYILALPSLRIITTIEGLSLGSVLDGIQSAITSGGELIVANSFGEVERWSLFSEAVAKESAMLEFKSVKTRVLLDERKYPFEKEQQASPKKKSGISDAGKMLKKLVTGIKDVGDLNKVFQFSTEDEERQQLMGHRKSIPGAKDSEATQTEKVSQGLGATKDALAQATQQLHQRGEKLGDLALKTEQMKDTAQDFYKSMKAFNDKNANKKWYEF
;
A
#
# COMPACT_ATOMS: atom_id res chain seq x y z
N MET A 1 -54.01 -25.22 40.08
CA MET A 1 -53.64 -23.83 40.42
C MET A 1 -52.14 -23.72 40.25
N GLY A 2 -51.68 -23.29 39.07
CA GLY A 2 -50.25 -23.15 38.78
C GLY A 2 -49.77 -21.75 39.14
N ASN A 3 -48.83 -21.66 40.08
CA ASN A 3 -48.10 -20.43 40.34
C ASN A 3 -47.30 -20.07 39.08
N LYS A 4 -47.73 -19.02 38.37
CA LYS A 4 -46.85 -18.28 37.46
C LYS A 4 -45.88 -17.48 38.33
N SER A 5 -44.78 -18.09 38.74
CA SER A 5 -43.61 -17.31 39.16
C SER A 5 -43.11 -16.56 37.94
N ALA A 6 -43.17 -15.23 37.99
CA ALA A 6 -42.48 -14.38 37.03
C ALA A 6 -41.00 -14.81 37.02
N ARG A 7 -40.51 -15.29 35.87
CA ARG A 7 -39.11 -15.62 35.65
C ARG A 7 -38.31 -14.34 35.94
N ALA A 8 -37.48 -14.36 36.98
CA ALA A 8 -36.59 -13.24 37.26
C ALA A 8 -35.64 -13.10 36.06
N VAL A 9 -35.68 -11.94 35.40
CA VAL A 9 -34.77 -11.60 34.30
C VAL A 9 -33.35 -11.68 34.84
N THR A 10 -32.50 -12.49 34.21
CA THR A 10 -31.12 -12.67 34.66
C THR A 10 -30.33 -11.36 34.52
N PRO A 11 -29.26 -11.13 35.29
CA PRO A 11 -28.39 -9.96 35.13
C PRO A 11 -27.89 -9.79 33.67
N SER A 12 -27.61 -10.91 33.00
CA SER A 12 -27.19 -10.98 31.59
C SER A 12 -28.26 -10.50 30.60
N GLU A 13 -29.54 -10.84 30.80
CA GLU A 13 -30.65 -10.37 29.94
C GLU A 13 -30.89 -8.86 30.08
N LYS A 14 -30.74 -8.30 31.30
CA LYS A 14 -30.82 -6.84 31.51
C LYS A 14 -29.64 -6.10 30.86
N ALA A 15 -28.43 -6.64 30.95
CA ALA A 15 -27.25 -6.10 30.30
C ALA A 15 -27.44 -6.09 28.76
N LEU A 16 -27.91 -7.20 28.19
CA LEU A 16 -28.23 -7.31 26.76
C LEU A 16 -29.25 -6.25 26.31
N GLN A 17 -30.33 -6.05 27.08
CA GLN A 17 -31.37 -5.08 26.76
C GLN A 17 -30.89 -3.62 26.86
N SER A 18 -29.98 -3.32 27.80
CA SER A 18 -29.31 -2.03 27.89
C SER A 18 -28.37 -1.76 26.70
N MET A 19 -27.74 -2.80 26.15
CA MET A 19 -26.85 -2.67 24.99
C MET A 19 -27.63 -2.43 23.69
N LEU A 20 -28.72 -3.15 23.47
CA LEU A 20 -29.55 -3.01 22.26
C LEU A 20 -30.23 -1.64 22.14
N THR A 21 -30.36 -0.92 23.25
CA THR A 21 -30.95 0.42 23.30
C THR A 21 -29.92 1.55 23.15
N ARG A 22 -28.61 1.22 23.13
CA ARG A 22 -27.54 2.20 22.89
C ARG A 22 -27.63 2.73 21.46
N ALA A 23 -27.76 4.05 21.32
CA ALA A 23 -27.67 4.71 20.02
C ALA A 23 -26.21 4.72 19.54
N SER A 24 -25.99 4.37 18.27
CA SER A 24 -24.68 4.48 17.64
C SER A 24 -24.32 5.95 17.44
N THR A 25 -23.05 6.30 17.64
CA THR A 25 -22.55 7.65 17.32
C THR A 25 -22.13 7.79 15.86
N LEU A 26 -22.15 6.68 15.12
CA LEU A 26 -21.78 6.60 13.73
C LEU A 26 -22.78 7.33 12.83
N ARG A 27 -22.26 8.10 11.88
CA ARG A 27 -23.02 8.93 10.94
C ARG A 27 -22.60 8.61 9.50
N PRO A 28 -23.51 8.74 8.52
CA PRO A 28 -23.19 8.37 7.13
C PRO A 28 -22.06 9.20 6.51
N ASP A 29 -21.88 10.45 6.93
CA ASP A 29 -20.84 11.37 6.44
C ASP A 29 -19.41 10.96 6.86
N MET A 30 -19.28 10.06 7.84
CA MET A 30 -17.99 9.52 8.27
C MET A 30 -17.43 8.47 7.31
N PHE A 31 -18.25 7.95 6.40
CA PHE A 31 -17.89 6.91 5.45
C PHE A 31 -17.89 7.44 4.02
N ALA A 32 -16.82 7.18 3.28
CA ALA A 32 -16.72 7.48 1.87
C ALA A 32 -15.71 6.51 1.24
N ILE A 33 -16.10 5.86 0.15
CA ILE A 33 -15.16 5.03 -0.61
C ILE A 33 -14.16 5.92 -1.36
N ALA A 34 -12.87 5.65 -1.20
CA ALA A 34 -11.82 6.36 -1.94
C ALA A 34 -10.65 5.42 -2.24
N PRO A 35 -10.05 5.45 -3.44
CA PRO A 35 -8.83 4.70 -3.70
C PRO A 35 -7.69 5.29 -2.89
N VAL A 36 -6.91 4.42 -2.23
CA VAL A 36 -5.78 4.78 -1.36
C VAL A 36 -4.46 4.30 -1.95
N GLY A 37 -4.48 3.17 -2.66
CA GLY A 37 -3.29 2.59 -3.25
C GLY A 37 -3.62 1.59 -4.33
N HIS A 38 -2.72 1.48 -5.29
CA HIS A 38 -2.72 0.44 -6.31
C HIS A 38 -1.29 -0.10 -6.40
N HIS A 39 -1.12 -1.41 -6.29
CA HIS A 39 0.17 -2.09 -6.21
C HIS A 39 0.30 -3.15 -7.31
N GLY A 40 1.49 -3.24 -7.92
CA GLY A 40 1.77 -4.15 -9.04
C GLY A 40 1.61 -3.51 -10.43
N VAL A 41 1.91 -4.23 -11.49
CA VAL A 41 1.74 -3.77 -12.88
C VAL A 41 0.30 -4.05 -13.31
N PRO A 42 -0.43 -3.05 -13.84
CA PRO A 42 -1.79 -3.27 -14.30
C PRO A 42 -1.83 -4.37 -15.36
N SER A 43 -2.77 -5.30 -15.23
CA SER A 43 -2.91 -6.45 -16.13
C SER A 43 -2.98 -6.06 -17.62
N ASN A 44 -3.54 -4.89 -17.93
CA ASN A 44 -3.72 -4.35 -19.27
C ASN A 44 -2.74 -3.21 -19.61
N ALA A 45 -1.54 -3.20 -19.01
CA ALA A 45 -0.46 -2.28 -19.37
C ALA A 45 -0.10 -2.42 -20.86
N LYS A 46 0.09 -1.29 -21.54
CA LYS A 46 0.28 -1.26 -23.01
C LYS A 46 1.41 -0.33 -23.47
N THR A 47 1.59 0.80 -22.80
CA THR A 47 2.57 1.81 -23.21
C THR A 47 3.32 2.33 -22.00
N MET A 48 4.49 2.92 -22.22
CA MET A 48 5.30 3.49 -21.15
C MET A 48 6.01 4.77 -21.60
N ALA A 49 6.32 5.64 -20.65
CA ALA A 49 7.16 6.81 -20.84
C ALA A 49 8.04 6.98 -19.61
N PHE A 50 9.29 7.37 -19.78
CA PHE A 50 10.23 7.53 -18.67
C PHE A 50 10.78 8.96 -18.65
N CYS A 51 10.79 9.58 -17.47
CA CYS A 51 11.43 10.86 -17.22
C CYS A 51 12.73 10.61 -16.46
N SER A 52 13.86 10.46 -17.16
CA SER A 52 15.13 10.14 -16.51
C SER A 52 15.62 11.24 -15.56
N LEU A 53 15.32 12.51 -15.84
CA LEU A 53 15.68 13.61 -14.93
C LEU A 53 14.96 13.53 -13.57
N GLN A 54 13.68 13.13 -13.56
CA GLN A 54 12.94 12.93 -12.31
C GLN A 54 13.09 11.51 -11.75
N GLY A 55 13.54 10.54 -12.55
CA GLY A 55 13.59 9.13 -12.13
C GLY A 55 12.20 8.51 -11.96
N ILE A 56 11.23 8.95 -12.78
CA ILE A 56 9.83 8.51 -12.74
C ILE A 56 9.46 7.81 -14.04
N LEU A 57 8.90 6.61 -13.91
CA LEU A 57 8.32 5.84 -15.01
C LEU A 57 6.80 5.93 -14.99
N ALA A 58 6.20 6.25 -16.12
CA ALA A 58 4.77 6.17 -16.36
C ALA A 58 4.44 4.95 -17.22
N VAL A 59 3.40 4.20 -16.84
CA VAL A 59 2.84 3.06 -17.58
C VAL A 59 1.37 3.33 -17.85
N GLY A 60 0.97 3.33 -19.11
CA GLY A 60 -0.42 3.56 -19.54
C GLY A 60 -1.13 2.25 -19.85
N THR A 61 -2.40 2.15 -19.47
CA THR A 61 -3.21 0.96 -19.65
C THR A 61 -4.18 1.06 -20.83
N ALA A 62 -4.63 -0.09 -21.33
CA ALA A 62 -5.70 -0.17 -22.31
C ALA A 62 -7.07 0.29 -21.76
N SER A 63 -7.24 0.38 -20.43
CA SER A 63 -8.44 0.93 -19.77
C SER A 63 -8.41 2.44 -19.57
N GLY A 64 -7.26 3.10 -19.78
CA GLY A 64 -7.13 4.56 -19.66
C GLY A 64 -6.44 5.05 -18.40
N SER A 65 -6.15 4.16 -17.45
CA SER A 65 -5.42 4.48 -16.23
C SER A 65 -3.93 4.65 -16.53
N ILE A 66 -3.25 5.46 -15.71
CA ILE A 66 -1.81 5.69 -15.82
C ILE A 66 -1.18 5.42 -14.47
N LYS A 67 -0.21 4.50 -14.43
CA LYS A 67 0.52 4.19 -13.21
C LYS A 67 1.92 4.79 -13.25
N LEU A 68 2.30 5.49 -12.20
CA LEU A 68 3.63 6.06 -11.99
C LEU A 68 4.42 5.22 -10.99
N TYR A 69 5.68 4.99 -11.30
CA TYR A 69 6.67 4.31 -10.47
C TYR A 69 7.88 5.22 -10.28
N GLY A 70 8.41 5.30 -9.05
CA GLY A 70 9.67 5.97 -8.77
C GLY A 70 10.54 5.14 -7.83
N ARG A 71 11.16 5.79 -6.84
CA ARG A 71 11.94 5.13 -5.81
C ARG A 71 11.15 4.07 -5.06
N ASP A 72 11.86 3.19 -4.37
CA ASP A 72 11.25 2.09 -3.61
C ASP A 72 10.04 2.55 -2.77
N GLY A 73 8.92 1.85 -2.94
CA GLY A 73 7.62 2.17 -2.35
C GLY A 73 6.77 3.25 -3.05
N LEU A 74 7.29 4.02 -4.01
CA LEU A 74 6.53 5.07 -4.70
C LEU A 74 5.72 4.51 -5.88
N GLU A 75 4.43 4.31 -5.63
CA GLU A 75 3.43 3.95 -6.64
C GLU A 75 2.25 4.92 -6.60
N VAL A 76 1.86 5.47 -7.76
CA VAL A 76 0.72 6.38 -7.89
C VAL A 76 -0.10 6.01 -9.11
N MET A 77 -1.42 5.86 -8.96
CA MET A 77 -2.34 5.60 -10.07
C MET A 77 -3.18 6.85 -10.37
N PHE A 78 -3.20 7.28 -11.63
CA PHE A 78 -4.16 8.24 -12.14
C PHE A 78 -5.33 7.49 -12.76
N GLU A 79 -6.55 7.83 -12.31
CA GLU A 79 -7.78 7.20 -12.78
C GLU A 79 -8.05 7.45 -14.27
N ALA A 80 -8.66 6.45 -14.90
CA ALA A 80 -9.09 6.53 -16.29
C ALA A 80 -10.13 7.66 -16.54
N PRO A 81 -10.13 8.26 -17.74
CA PRO A 81 -11.23 9.13 -18.19
C PRO A 81 -12.60 8.47 -18.03
N ARG A 82 -13.55 9.15 -17.38
CA ARG A 82 -14.97 8.79 -17.53
C ARG A 82 -15.48 9.34 -18.85
N SER A 83 -15.74 8.47 -19.83
CA SER A 83 -16.42 8.84 -21.08
C SER A 83 -17.89 9.14 -20.80
N LYS A 84 -18.47 10.12 -21.50
CA LYS A 84 -19.92 10.42 -21.43
C LYS A 84 -20.80 9.24 -21.85
N ALA A 85 -20.26 8.34 -22.67
CA ALA A 85 -20.92 7.14 -23.14
C ALA A 85 -20.60 5.89 -22.29
N ASN A 86 -19.89 6.05 -21.17
CA ASN A 86 -19.35 4.95 -20.34
C ASN A 86 -18.50 3.92 -21.13
N LEU A 87 -17.99 4.30 -22.29
CA LEU A 87 -17.04 3.51 -23.07
C LEU A 87 -15.65 3.60 -22.43
N THR A 88 -14.91 2.49 -22.44
CA THR A 88 -13.51 2.47 -22.01
C THR A 88 -12.64 3.24 -22.99
N VAL A 89 -11.82 4.14 -22.46
CA VAL A 89 -10.97 5.03 -23.25
C VAL A 89 -9.52 4.72 -22.90
N GLY A 90 -8.84 3.98 -23.78
CA GLY A 90 -7.49 3.47 -23.51
C GLY A 90 -6.39 4.49 -23.77
N VAL A 91 -5.24 4.33 -23.10
CA VAL A 91 -4.04 5.13 -23.38
C VAL A 91 -3.38 4.66 -24.68
N VAL A 92 -2.99 5.61 -25.54
CA VAL A 92 -2.36 5.33 -26.84
C VAL A 92 -0.90 5.77 -26.87
N HIS A 93 -0.61 7.03 -26.53
CA HIS A 93 0.74 7.56 -26.50
C HIS A 93 0.99 8.36 -25.23
N MET A 94 2.23 8.33 -24.74
CA MET A 94 2.67 9.09 -23.58
C MET A 94 4.05 9.69 -23.83
N LYS A 95 4.26 10.94 -23.39
CA LYS A 95 5.57 11.59 -23.48
C LYS A 95 5.74 12.65 -22.40
N PHE A 96 6.94 12.73 -21.83
CA PHE A 96 7.29 13.79 -20.89
C PHE A 96 7.77 15.04 -21.64
N THR A 97 7.35 16.22 -21.18
CA THR A 97 7.80 17.52 -21.70
C THR A 97 9.08 18.00 -21.00
N ALA A 98 9.74 19.01 -21.55
CA ALA A 98 10.86 19.68 -20.88
C ALA A 98 10.47 20.25 -19.51
N ARG A 99 9.21 20.66 -19.32
CA ARG A 99 8.67 21.14 -18.04
C ARG A 99 8.27 20.01 -17.08
N GLN A 100 8.62 18.76 -17.40
CA GLN A 100 8.36 17.57 -16.60
C GLN A 100 6.87 17.28 -16.40
N ARG A 101 6.05 17.70 -17.35
CA ARG A 101 4.63 17.31 -17.42
C ARG A 101 4.48 16.06 -18.27
N LEU A 102 3.50 15.23 -17.95
CA LEU A 102 3.19 14.03 -18.70
C LEU A 102 2.04 14.31 -19.67
N VAL A 103 2.33 14.26 -20.97
CA VAL A 103 1.32 14.35 -22.03
C VAL A 103 0.82 12.95 -22.34
N VAL A 104 -0.50 12.77 -22.32
CA VAL A 104 -1.18 11.49 -22.57
C VAL A 104 -2.26 11.68 -23.62
N THR A 105 -2.27 10.81 -24.62
CA THR A 105 -3.34 10.74 -25.62
C THR A 105 -4.12 9.45 -25.48
N TYR A 106 -5.41 9.54 -25.79
CA TYR A 106 -6.37 8.48 -25.60
C TYR A 106 -6.97 7.98 -26.93
N THR A 107 -7.66 6.84 -26.89
CA THR A 107 -8.30 6.22 -28.08
C THR A 107 -9.42 7.06 -28.69
N ASP A 108 -10.05 7.94 -27.90
CA ASP A 108 -11.05 8.92 -28.34
C ASP A 108 -10.40 10.19 -28.94
N SER A 109 -9.08 10.19 -29.12
CA SER A 109 -8.27 11.34 -29.55
C SER A 109 -8.29 12.53 -28.58
N SER A 110 -8.76 12.36 -27.35
CA SER A 110 -8.58 13.37 -26.31
C SER A 110 -7.13 13.40 -25.80
N ILE A 111 -6.71 14.57 -25.32
CA ILE A 111 -5.34 14.79 -24.82
C ILE A 111 -5.41 15.36 -23.41
N ARG A 112 -4.61 14.81 -22.50
CA ARG A 112 -4.48 15.30 -21.13
C ARG A 112 -3.02 15.54 -20.81
N VAL A 113 -2.76 16.65 -20.13
CA VAL A 113 -1.44 16.98 -19.60
C VAL A 113 -1.52 16.92 -18.09
N PHE A 114 -0.76 16.02 -17.47
CA PHE A 114 -0.68 15.86 -16.03
C PHE A 114 0.53 16.62 -15.50
N ASP A 115 0.30 17.43 -14.46
CA ASP A 115 1.40 18.02 -13.71
C ASP A 115 1.87 17.01 -12.65
N LEU A 116 3.18 16.85 -12.47
CA LEU A 116 3.71 15.99 -11.43
C LEU A 116 3.76 16.71 -10.07
N THR A 117 3.60 18.04 -10.02
CA THR A 117 3.55 18.80 -8.74
C THR A 117 2.29 18.49 -7.93
N SER A 118 1.19 18.20 -8.62
CA SER A 118 -0.12 17.96 -8.01
C SER A 118 -0.80 16.86 -8.82
N PRO A 119 -1.40 15.83 -8.19
CA PRO A 119 -1.96 14.65 -8.86
C PRO A 119 -3.26 14.93 -9.65
N GLY A 120 -3.22 15.92 -10.55
CA GLY A 120 -4.36 16.42 -11.29
C GLY A 120 -4.02 16.76 -12.74
N ILE A 121 -5.08 16.91 -13.53
CA ILE A 121 -4.98 17.31 -14.94
C ILE A 121 -4.71 18.82 -14.98
N SER A 122 -3.56 19.21 -15.53
CA SER A 122 -3.19 20.60 -15.78
C SER A 122 -3.93 21.16 -16.98
N THR A 123 -4.06 20.36 -18.04
CA THR A 123 -4.68 20.77 -19.31
C THR A 123 -5.44 19.62 -19.94
N TYR A 124 -6.60 19.92 -20.54
CA TYR A 124 -7.46 18.96 -21.22
C TYR A 124 -7.86 19.48 -22.60
N VAL A 125 -7.62 18.67 -23.64
CA VAL A 125 -8.12 18.87 -25.00
C VAL A 125 -9.25 17.86 -25.24
N PRO A 126 -10.49 18.33 -25.50
CA PRO A 126 -11.67 17.46 -25.59
C PRO A 126 -11.72 16.69 -26.89
N GLU A 127 -12.25 15.46 -26.88
CA GLU A 127 -12.46 14.57 -28.04
C GLU A 127 -13.09 15.24 -29.28
N THR A 128 -13.86 16.32 -29.09
CA THR A 128 -14.52 17.07 -30.18
C THR A 128 -13.58 17.89 -31.06
N TRP A 129 -12.30 18.01 -30.71
CA TRP A 129 -11.35 18.84 -31.45
C TRP A 129 -10.97 18.27 -32.82
N THR A 130 -11.11 16.95 -32.99
CA THR A 130 -10.77 16.23 -34.22
C THR A 130 -11.72 15.03 -34.40
N THR A 131 -11.96 14.65 -35.65
CA THR A 131 -12.61 13.37 -35.99
C THR A 131 -11.61 12.30 -36.42
N CYS A 132 -10.34 12.68 -36.57
CA CYS A 132 -9.22 11.84 -36.97
C CYS A 132 -8.52 11.26 -35.76
N THR A 133 -8.00 10.05 -35.88
CA THR A 133 -7.23 9.39 -34.81
C THR A 133 -5.81 9.94 -34.70
N ILE A 134 -5.30 10.02 -33.48
CA ILE A 134 -3.92 10.43 -33.23
C ILE A 134 -3.00 9.23 -33.51
N THR A 135 -1.99 9.45 -34.36
CA THR A 135 -1.05 8.40 -34.81
C THR A 135 0.33 8.52 -34.17
N CYS A 136 0.75 9.74 -33.82
CA CYS A 136 2.03 10.01 -33.20
C CYS A 136 2.00 11.35 -32.45
N ILE A 137 2.74 11.46 -31.34
CA ILE A 137 2.97 12.71 -30.63
C ILE A 137 4.46 12.96 -30.45
N GLU A 138 4.85 14.23 -30.50
CA GLU A 138 6.23 14.64 -30.30
C GLU A 138 6.32 15.96 -29.51
N THR A 139 7.32 16.06 -28.64
CA THR A 139 7.66 17.29 -27.93
C THR A 139 9.18 17.36 -27.73
N ILE A 140 9.68 18.50 -27.29
CA ILE A 140 11.11 18.73 -27.07
C ILE A 140 11.39 18.66 -25.57
N VAL A 141 12.37 17.85 -25.17
CA VAL A 141 12.66 17.52 -23.77
C VAL A 141 13.76 18.41 -23.16
N TYR A 142 14.68 18.94 -23.97
CA TYR A 142 15.89 19.64 -23.47
C TYR A 142 15.88 21.16 -23.61
N LEU A 143 14.89 21.71 -24.28
CA LEU A 143 14.74 23.15 -24.53
C LEU A 143 13.44 23.62 -23.89
N ASP A 144 13.40 24.85 -23.39
CA ASP A 144 12.15 25.46 -22.92
C ASP A 144 11.18 25.62 -24.09
N PHE A 145 10.28 24.65 -24.23
CA PHE A 145 9.39 24.49 -25.35
C PHE A 145 8.01 24.14 -24.83
N SER A 146 7.03 25.00 -25.09
CA SER A 146 5.68 24.91 -24.52
C SER A 146 4.65 24.28 -25.47
N TYR A 147 5.10 23.55 -26.48
CA TYR A 147 4.23 23.02 -27.53
C TYR A 147 4.33 21.50 -27.67
N ILE A 148 3.25 20.92 -28.21
CA ILE A 148 3.11 19.50 -28.50
C ILE A 148 2.74 19.39 -29.99
N PHE A 149 3.49 18.56 -30.72
CA PHE A 149 3.17 18.19 -32.09
C PHE A 149 2.32 16.92 -32.09
N VAL A 150 1.19 16.95 -32.79
CA VAL A 150 0.24 15.84 -32.87
C VAL A 150 -0.01 15.52 -34.33
N ALA A 151 0.33 14.30 -34.72
CA ALA A 151 0.02 13.79 -36.05
C ALA A 151 -1.29 13.01 -36.05
N LEU A 152 -2.04 13.16 -37.13
CA LEU A 152 -3.35 12.54 -37.33
C LEU A 152 -3.29 11.49 -38.45
N ASP A 153 -4.30 10.62 -38.52
CA ASP A 153 -4.45 9.60 -39.56
C ASP A 153 -4.69 10.18 -40.97
N ASP A 154 -5.19 11.42 -41.07
CA ASP A 154 -5.29 12.17 -42.33
C ASP A 154 -3.94 12.69 -42.85
N GLY A 155 -2.86 12.44 -42.12
CA GLY A 155 -1.50 12.83 -42.46
C GLY A 155 -1.13 14.26 -42.06
N THR A 156 -2.03 15.00 -41.41
CA THR A 156 -1.76 16.36 -40.95
C THR A 156 -1.06 16.39 -39.59
N ILE A 157 -0.23 17.41 -39.39
CA ILE A 157 0.45 17.66 -38.11
C ILE A 157 -0.09 18.98 -37.53
N ARG A 158 -0.62 18.88 -36.32
CA ARG A 158 -1.20 19.98 -35.53
C ARG A 158 -0.26 20.36 -34.40
N VAL A 159 -0.30 21.63 -33.98
CA VAL A 159 0.49 22.15 -32.87
C VAL A 159 -0.45 22.58 -31.75
N ILE A 160 -0.21 22.09 -30.53
CA ILE A 160 -1.04 22.37 -29.35
C ILE A 160 -0.16 23.01 -28.28
N HIS A 161 -0.69 24.02 -27.59
CA HIS A 161 -0.01 24.64 -26.47
C HIS A 161 -0.16 23.80 -25.20
N GLU A 162 0.95 23.42 -24.56
CA GLU A 162 1.00 22.52 -23.40
C GLU A 162 0.14 23.01 -22.22
N GLU A 163 0.22 24.30 -21.88
CA GLU A 163 -0.47 24.86 -20.68
C GLU A 163 -1.91 25.30 -20.89
N THR A 164 -2.29 25.63 -22.13
CA THR A 164 -3.62 26.20 -22.41
C THR A 164 -4.52 25.22 -23.12
N GLY A 165 -3.96 24.15 -23.70
CA GLY A 165 -4.68 23.19 -24.53
C GLY A 165 -5.17 23.79 -25.85
N LYS A 166 -4.80 25.04 -26.16
CA LYS A 166 -5.24 25.71 -27.39
C LYS A 166 -4.53 25.12 -28.60
N ILE A 167 -5.30 24.88 -29.65
CA ILE A 167 -4.80 24.37 -30.91
C ILE A 167 -4.40 25.55 -31.78
N SER A 168 -3.20 25.48 -32.34
CA SER A 168 -2.66 26.47 -33.26
C SER A 168 -3.39 26.39 -34.61
N THR A 169 -3.55 27.55 -35.26
CA THR A 169 -4.02 27.62 -36.66
C THR A 169 -2.98 27.11 -37.66
N TYR A 170 -1.73 26.95 -37.21
CA TYR A 170 -0.65 26.39 -38.03
C TYR A 170 -0.81 24.87 -38.19
N VAL A 171 -0.83 24.41 -39.44
CA VAL A 171 -0.96 22.99 -39.82
C VAL A 171 0.10 22.67 -40.86
N VAL A 172 0.76 21.52 -40.72
CA VAL A 172 1.62 20.96 -41.78
C VAL A 172 0.84 19.87 -42.48
N THR A 173 0.69 19.98 -43.80
CA THR A 173 -0.02 19.00 -44.62
C THR A 173 0.96 18.17 -45.45
N PRO A 174 0.59 16.95 -45.89
CA PRO A 174 1.45 16.14 -46.77
C PRO A 174 1.87 16.87 -48.05
N ARG A 175 1.02 17.79 -48.55
CA ARG A 175 1.32 18.61 -49.74
C ARG A 175 2.46 19.60 -49.51
N ASP A 176 2.58 20.13 -48.30
CA ASP A 176 3.68 21.03 -47.93
C ASP A 176 5.04 20.31 -47.92
N LEU A 177 5.02 18.99 -47.74
CA LEU A 177 6.18 18.10 -47.81
C LEU A 177 6.45 17.57 -49.21
N GLY A 178 5.67 17.98 -50.22
CA GLY A 178 5.84 17.58 -51.62
C GLY A 178 5.27 16.19 -51.95
N ILE A 179 4.44 15.61 -51.07
CA ILE A 179 3.80 14.32 -51.30
C ILE A 179 2.58 14.50 -52.22
N THR A 180 2.60 13.86 -53.39
CA THR A 180 1.49 13.90 -54.35
C THR A 180 0.50 12.78 -54.06
N THR A 181 -0.71 13.15 -53.66
CA THR A 181 -1.78 12.21 -53.29
C THR A 181 -2.52 11.68 -54.53
N THR A 182 -2.49 10.36 -54.77
CA THR A 182 -3.52 9.68 -55.56
C THR A 182 -4.70 9.26 -54.67
N GLU A 183 -5.87 8.96 -55.24
CA GLU A 183 -7.04 8.51 -54.44
C GLU A 183 -6.79 7.17 -53.75
N GLU A 184 -5.90 6.33 -54.28
CA GLU A 184 -5.49 5.04 -53.67
C GLU A 184 -4.55 5.25 -52.46
N ASP A 185 -3.66 6.26 -52.52
CA ASP A 185 -2.70 6.56 -51.45
C ASP A 185 -3.33 7.25 -50.23
N ARG A 186 -4.58 7.72 -50.33
CA ARG A 186 -5.25 8.43 -49.21
C ARG A 186 -5.40 7.58 -47.96
N GLN A 187 -5.58 6.26 -48.11
CA GLN A 187 -5.74 5.34 -46.98
C GLN A 187 -4.42 4.98 -46.30
N THR A 188 -3.27 5.28 -46.92
CA THR A 188 -1.92 4.97 -46.42
C THR A 188 -1.11 6.22 -46.10
N GLN A 189 -1.76 7.39 -46.06
CA GLN A 189 -1.15 8.71 -45.85
C GLN A 189 -1.09 9.16 -44.40
N TYR A 190 -1.07 8.23 -43.45
CA TYR A 190 -0.86 8.58 -42.05
C TYR A 190 0.63 8.65 -41.70
N VAL A 191 0.95 9.50 -40.72
CA VAL A 191 2.31 9.65 -40.19
C VAL A 191 2.67 8.43 -39.36
N THR A 192 3.80 7.80 -39.66
CA THR A 192 4.28 6.60 -38.94
C THR A 192 5.19 6.95 -37.78
N ALA A 193 6.01 7.99 -37.93
CA ALA A 193 6.96 8.42 -36.90
C ALA A 193 7.26 9.92 -37.00
N MET A 194 7.48 10.54 -35.84
CA MET A 194 7.97 11.91 -35.71
C MET A 194 9.12 11.96 -34.70
N ALA A 195 10.08 12.87 -34.90
CA ALA A 195 11.14 13.13 -33.93
C ALA A 195 11.68 14.56 -34.03
N SER A 196 11.64 15.30 -32.91
CA SER A 196 12.15 16.68 -32.87
C SER A 196 13.67 16.73 -32.72
N ASN A 197 14.33 17.68 -33.37
CA ASN A 197 15.79 17.81 -33.26
C ASN A 197 16.16 18.29 -31.84
N PRO A 198 17.02 17.55 -31.10
CA PRO A 198 17.37 17.87 -29.72
C PRO A 198 18.10 19.21 -29.53
N ARG A 199 18.71 19.79 -30.58
CA ARG A 199 19.44 21.08 -30.52
C ARG A 199 18.81 22.22 -31.31
N ASP A 200 17.75 21.94 -32.07
CA ASP A 200 17.07 22.93 -32.93
C ASP A 200 15.55 22.72 -32.90
N ALA A 201 14.86 23.47 -32.05
CA ALA A 201 13.42 23.34 -31.86
C ALA A 201 12.58 23.64 -33.11
N ASN A 202 13.17 24.22 -34.16
CA ASN A 202 12.48 24.52 -35.40
C ASN A 202 12.41 23.30 -36.34
N GLN A 203 13.13 22.22 -36.06
CA GLN A 203 13.28 21.08 -36.97
C GLN A 203 12.55 19.83 -36.47
N LEU A 204 11.73 19.24 -37.34
CA LEU A 204 10.99 18.01 -37.08
C LEU A 204 11.21 16.99 -38.20
N LEU A 205 11.57 15.75 -37.83
CA LEU A 205 11.54 14.61 -38.74
C LEU A 205 10.12 14.05 -38.83
N VAL A 206 9.69 13.70 -40.04
CA VAL A 206 8.38 13.13 -40.34
C VAL A 206 8.54 12.00 -41.36
N ALA A 207 7.85 10.88 -41.14
CA ALA A 207 7.67 9.82 -42.12
C ALA A 207 6.21 9.42 -42.27
N TYR A 208 5.89 8.88 -43.45
CA TYR A 208 4.56 8.41 -43.83
C TYR A 208 4.61 6.95 -44.26
N GLU A 209 3.55 6.18 -44.01
CA GLU A 209 3.50 4.75 -44.35
C GLU A 209 3.63 4.50 -45.86
N ALA A 210 3.05 5.38 -46.69
CA ALA A 210 3.11 5.27 -48.15
C ALA A 210 4.51 5.49 -48.76
N THR A 211 5.50 5.99 -47.99
CA THR A 211 6.79 6.40 -48.55
C THR A 211 7.99 5.88 -47.76
N SER A 212 9.07 5.52 -48.45
CA SER A 212 10.36 5.19 -47.83
C SER A 212 11.25 6.41 -47.55
N THR A 213 10.72 7.62 -47.79
CA THR A 213 11.43 8.89 -47.63
C THR A 213 11.15 9.50 -46.27
N ILE A 214 12.20 10.06 -45.66
CA ILE A 214 12.12 10.75 -44.38
C ILE A 214 12.23 12.26 -44.64
N TYR A 215 11.29 13.05 -44.13
CA TYR A 215 11.23 14.49 -44.38
C TYR A 215 11.68 15.28 -43.16
N LEU A 216 12.54 16.27 -43.35
CA LEU A 216 12.96 17.23 -42.32
C LEU A 216 12.28 18.57 -42.56
N TRP A 217 11.27 18.88 -41.75
CA TRP A 217 10.52 20.13 -41.80
C TRP A 217 11.17 21.22 -40.96
N ASP A 218 11.18 22.47 -41.43
CA ASP A 218 11.62 23.64 -40.68
C ASP A 218 10.43 24.59 -40.45
N PHE A 219 9.97 24.68 -39.19
CA PHE A 219 8.81 25.48 -38.79
C PHE A 219 9.03 26.98 -38.96
N ALA A 220 10.23 27.47 -38.63
CA ALA A 220 10.56 28.89 -38.72
C ALA A 220 10.55 29.35 -40.19
N LYS A 221 11.02 28.49 -41.10
CA LYS A 221 11.03 28.77 -42.55
C LYS A 221 9.77 28.31 -43.29
N ARG A 222 8.89 27.55 -42.63
CA ARG A 222 7.67 26.94 -43.20
C ARG A 222 7.93 26.20 -44.52
N LYS A 223 9.01 25.43 -44.57
CA LYS A 223 9.40 24.69 -45.79
C LYS A 223 10.12 23.39 -45.45
N LEU A 224 10.07 22.47 -46.40
CA LEU A 224 10.91 21.27 -46.39
C LEU A 224 12.39 21.70 -46.43
N ASN A 225 13.15 21.29 -45.42
CA ASN A 225 14.58 21.55 -45.34
C ASN A 225 15.35 20.53 -46.17
N LYS A 226 15.06 19.24 -45.96
CA LYS A 226 15.67 18.10 -46.67
C LYS A 226 14.77 16.87 -46.66
N ASP A 227 14.97 16.02 -47.66
CA ASP A 227 14.45 14.66 -47.77
C ASP A 227 15.61 13.65 -47.68
N PHE A 228 15.39 12.54 -46.98
CA PHE A 228 16.35 11.46 -46.83
C PHE A 228 15.79 10.15 -47.37
N THR A 229 16.60 9.42 -48.15
CA THR A 229 16.17 8.17 -48.79
C THR A 229 17.18 7.04 -48.61
N LEU A 230 16.68 5.81 -48.68
CA LEU A 230 17.51 4.61 -48.77
C LEU A 230 17.94 4.33 -50.23
N PRO A 231 19.05 3.62 -50.46
CA PRO A 231 19.41 3.12 -51.79
C PRO A 231 18.27 2.31 -52.42
N LYS A 232 18.00 2.51 -53.71
CA LYS A 232 16.81 1.99 -54.41
C LYS A 232 16.55 0.49 -54.22
N GLN A 233 17.59 -0.33 -54.11
CA GLN A 233 17.47 -1.79 -53.91
C GLN A 233 16.92 -2.18 -52.54
N LYS A 234 17.06 -1.32 -51.52
CA LYS A 234 16.64 -1.56 -50.13
C LYS A 234 15.40 -0.76 -49.73
N ALA A 235 14.91 0.11 -50.62
CA ALA A 235 13.73 0.95 -50.41
C ALA A 235 12.40 0.26 -50.77
N SER A 236 12.45 -0.86 -51.49
CA SER A 236 11.28 -1.66 -51.89
C SER A 236 11.66 -3.12 -52.10
N ASN A 237 10.81 -4.07 -51.71
CA ASN A 237 11.06 -5.52 -51.83
C ASN A 237 10.79 -6.10 -53.23
N GLY A 238 10.95 -5.35 -54.31
CA GLY A 238 10.74 -5.82 -55.70
C GLY A 238 9.28 -6.12 -56.09
N ASN A 239 8.40 -6.39 -55.12
CA ASN A 239 6.96 -6.65 -55.27
C ASN A 239 6.08 -5.39 -55.15
N GLY A 240 6.66 -4.19 -55.10
CA GLY A 240 5.92 -2.93 -54.93
C GLY A 240 5.61 -2.56 -53.48
N ASP A 241 5.89 -3.43 -52.49
CA ASP A 241 5.81 -3.09 -51.07
C ASP A 241 6.97 -2.16 -50.67
N VAL A 242 6.63 -1.03 -50.05
CA VAL A 242 7.55 0.07 -49.71
C VAL A 242 8.10 -0.16 -48.31
N ASN A 243 9.42 -0.02 -48.16
CA ASN A 243 10.06 -0.11 -46.86
C ASN A 243 9.86 1.20 -46.08
N SER A 244 8.72 1.34 -45.39
CA SER A 244 8.37 2.56 -44.65
C SER A 244 9.19 2.69 -43.35
N PRO A 245 9.63 3.91 -42.99
CA PRO A 245 10.20 4.17 -41.66
C PRO A 245 9.11 4.04 -40.59
N ARG A 246 9.41 3.32 -39.51
CA ARG A 246 8.49 3.02 -38.41
C ARG A 246 8.83 3.75 -37.11
N SER A 247 10.10 4.09 -36.91
CA SER A 247 10.58 4.70 -35.67
C SER A 247 11.84 5.54 -35.91
N PHE A 248 12.06 6.57 -35.09
CA PHE A 248 13.19 7.50 -35.21
C PHE A 248 13.86 7.74 -33.86
N SER A 249 15.18 7.93 -33.89
CA SER A 249 15.90 8.46 -32.74
C SER A 249 17.09 9.32 -33.15
N TRP A 250 17.23 10.48 -32.51
CA TRP A 250 18.31 11.43 -32.76
C TRP A 250 19.51 11.12 -31.88
N HIS A 251 20.72 11.26 -32.44
CA HIS A 251 21.91 11.43 -31.60
C HIS A 251 21.88 12.85 -30.99
N SER A 252 22.32 13.01 -29.73
CA SER A 252 22.27 14.26 -28.97
C SER A 252 22.99 15.46 -29.63
N SER A 253 23.98 15.18 -30.48
CA SER A 253 24.60 16.17 -31.39
C SER A 253 23.63 16.88 -32.35
N GLY A 254 22.44 16.33 -32.64
CA GLY A 254 21.44 16.87 -33.56
C GLY A 254 21.85 16.85 -35.04
N LYS A 255 22.96 16.18 -35.38
CA LYS A 255 23.51 16.10 -36.74
C LYS A 255 23.25 14.75 -37.42
N ARG A 256 22.86 13.73 -36.66
CA ARG A 256 22.74 12.33 -37.09
C ARG A 256 21.52 11.72 -36.39
N PHE A 257 20.89 10.76 -37.05
CA PHE A 257 19.74 10.04 -36.51
C PHE A 257 19.70 8.62 -37.07
N VAL A 258 18.99 7.73 -36.37
CA VAL A 258 18.65 6.39 -36.83
C VAL A 258 17.16 6.28 -37.10
N ALA A 259 16.81 5.41 -38.05
CA ALA A 259 15.43 5.07 -38.38
C ALA A 259 15.25 3.56 -38.45
N GLY A 260 14.24 3.02 -37.75
CA GLY A 260 13.80 1.63 -37.90
C GLY A 260 12.83 1.51 -39.08
N PHE A 261 12.89 0.41 -39.82
CA PHE A 261 12.09 0.20 -41.02
C PHE A 261 11.17 -1.02 -40.94
N LYS A 262 10.11 -1.02 -41.76
CA LYS A 262 9.09 -2.08 -41.85
C LYS A 262 9.65 -3.47 -42.19
N HIS A 263 10.71 -3.54 -42.99
CA HIS A 263 11.37 -4.80 -43.36
C HIS A 263 12.49 -5.23 -42.38
N GLY A 264 12.50 -4.68 -41.16
CA GLY A 264 13.32 -5.18 -40.05
C GLY A 264 14.79 -4.78 -40.02
N GLY A 265 15.23 -3.89 -40.90
CA GLY A 265 16.54 -3.24 -40.78
C GLY A 265 16.42 -1.82 -40.25
N PHE A 266 17.56 -1.24 -39.88
CA PHE A 266 17.64 0.15 -39.46
C PHE A 266 18.59 0.94 -40.38
N GLY A 267 18.25 2.21 -40.61
CA GLY A 267 19.05 3.14 -41.39
C GLY A 267 19.72 4.17 -40.50
N VAL A 268 20.98 4.50 -40.80
CA VAL A 268 21.76 5.55 -40.14
C VAL A 268 21.92 6.72 -41.10
N PHE A 269 21.48 7.90 -40.67
CA PHE A 269 21.39 9.09 -41.51
C PHE A 269 22.20 10.26 -40.95
N ARG A 270 22.57 11.14 -41.87
CA ARG A 270 23.37 12.32 -41.63
C ARG A 270 22.64 13.53 -42.16
N THR A 271 22.39 14.53 -41.33
CA THR A 271 21.61 15.71 -41.73
C THR A 271 22.24 16.50 -42.88
N ASP A 272 23.55 16.35 -43.13
CA ASP A 272 24.25 16.97 -44.25
C ASP A 272 24.06 16.21 -45.58
N LYS A 273 23.74 14.91 -45.56
CA LYS A 273 23.66 14.04 -46.74
C LYS A 273 22.25 13.48 -46.97
N PRO A 274 21.76 13.37 -48.22
CA PRO A 274 20.42 12.86 -48.50
C PRO A 274 20.29 11.33 -48.36
N ASN A 275 21.36 10.57 -48.58
CA ASN A 275 21.30 9.11 -48.53
C ASN A 275 21.78 8.59 -47.18
N GLY A 276 21.00 7.67 -46.59
CA GLY A 276 21.37 6.92 -45.38
C GLY A 276 22.00 5.56 -45.69
N MET A 277 22.71 5.02 -44.70
CA MET A 277 23.27 3.66 -44.74
C MET A 277 22.30 2.69 -44.06
N TYR A 278 21.95 1.58 -44.73
CA TYR A 278 20.99 0.60 -44.21
C TYR A 278 21.68 -0.67 -43.76
N HIS A 279 21.48 -1.01 -42.48
CA HIS A 279 22.07 -2.14 -41.80
C HIS A 279 20.98 -3.14 -41.36
N MET A 280 21.34 -4.42 -41.39
CA MET A 280 20.56 -5.50 -40.80
C MET A 280 21.32 -5.98 -39.56
N GLY A 281 20.70 -5.91 -38.38
CA GLY A 281 21.34 -6.39 -37.16
C GLY A 281 21.20 -7.90 -36.92
N ALA A 282 20.38 -8.59 -37.72
CA ALA A 282 20.25 -10.05 -37.70
C ALA A 282 20.18 -10.62 -39.13
N LYS A 283 20.65 -11.86 -39.32
CA LYS A 283 20.47 -12.63 -40.56
C LYS A 283 19.26 -13.55 -40.38
N CYS A 284 18.11 -13.18 -40.93
CA CYS A 284 16.87 -13.97 -40.85
C CYS A 284 16.14 -13.95 -42.20
N ASP A 285 15.28 -14.93 -42.45
CA ASP A 285 14.49 -15.02 -43.68
C ASP A 285 13.12 -14.33 -43.57
N GLN A 286 12.61 -14.14 -42.35
CA GLN A 286 11.37 -13.43 -42.06
C GLN A 286 11.61 -12.36 -40.97
N PHE A 287 11.37 -11.10 -41.30
CA PHE A 287 11.64 -9.97 -40.43
C PHE A 287 10.36 -9.34 -39.90
N THR A 288 10.33 -9.11 -38.58
CA THR A 288 9.37 -8.21 -37.92
C THR A 288 9.80 -6.74 -38.12
N PRO A 289 8.85 -5.79 -38.16
CA PRO A 289 9.16 -4.37 -38.24
C PRO A 289 9.91 -3.88 -36.99
N ILE A 290 10.73 -2.82 -37.14
CA ILE A 290 11.35 -2.13 -35.99
C ILE A 290 10.48 -0.95 -35.57
N ASP A 291 9.50 -1.22 -34.70
CA ASP A 291 8.56 -0.20 -34.19
C ASP A 291 9.15 0.68 -33.08
N HIS A 292 10.22 0.23 -32.41
CA HIS A 292 10.90 0.98 -31.36
C HIS A 292 12.42 0.94 -31.55
N ILE A 293 13.04 2.11 -31.77
CA ILE A 293 14.49 2.29 -31.85
C ILE A 293 14.90 3.50 -31.01
N HIS A 294 16.02 3.39 -30.30
CA HIS A 294 16.58 4.47 -29.50
C HIS A 294 18.10 4.54 -29.64
N TRP A 295 18.63 5.74 -29.89
CA TRP A 295 20.07 6.02 -29.84
C TRP A 295 20.44 6.52 -28.43
N LEU A 296 20.96 5.61 -27.62
CA LEU A 296 21.51 5.93 -26.30
C LEU A 296 22.70 6.86 -26.44
N CYS A 297 22.60 8.05 -25.86
CA CYS A 297 23.70 9.00 -25.79
C CYS A 297 23.44 9.99 -24.65
N ALA A 298 24.48 10.65 -24.16
CA ALA A 298 24.34 11.65 -23.11
C ALA A 298 23.48 12.82 -23.59
N PRO A 299 22.74 13.51 -22.70
CA PRO A 299 21.83 14.57 -23.08
C PRO A 299 22.56 15.69 -23.83
N PRO A 300 21.87 16.46 -24.69
CA PRO A 300 22.51 17.50 -25.51
C PRO A 300 23.23 18.59 -24.71
N ILE A 301 22.83 18.79 -23.45
CA ILE A 301 23.42 19.73 -22.49
C ILE A 301 24.65 19.17 -21.76
N SER A 302 24.92 17.86 -21.87
CA SER A 302 26.03 17.17 -21.23
C SER A 302 27.38 17.47 -21.91
N ARG A 303 28.45 17.41 -21.12
CA ARG A 303 29.85 17.40 -21.61
C ARG A 303 30.13 16.17 -22.48
N ASN A 304 29.45 15.06 -22.21
CA ASN A 304 29.65 13.76 -22.86
C ASN A 304 28.76 13.58 -24.12
N SER A 305 28.07 14.64 -24.56
CA SER A 305 27.18 14.61 -25.74
C SER A 305 27.86 14.33 -27.09
N HIS A 306 29.18 14.25 -27.10
CA HIS A 306 29.98 13.93 -28.29
C HIS A 306 30.29 12.42 -28.43
N LEU A 307 30.12 11.65 -27.35
CA LEU A 307 30.42 10.22 -27.33
C LEU A 307 29.44 9.41 -28.20
N PRO A 308 29.88 8.29 -28.79
CA PRO A 308 29.09 7.49 -29.73
C PRO A 308 27.82 6.86 -29.16
N GLY A 309 27.86 6.46 -27.90
CA GLY A 309 26.79 5.71 -27.25
C GLY A 309 26.48 4.39 -27.95
N ALA A 310 25.22 3.97 -27.95
CA ALA A 310 24.75 2.73 -28.59
C ALA A 310 23.36 2.88 -29.19
N VAL A 311 22.97 1.94 -30.06
CA VAL A 311 21.62 1.87 -30.64
C VAL A 311 20.92 0.64 -30.10
N VAL A 312 19.71 0.83 -29.56
CA VAL A 312 18.88 -0.23 -28.99
C VAL A 312 17.56 -0.28 -29.73
N TYR A 313 17.09 -1.48 -30.05
CA TYR A 313 15.80 -1.67 -30.69
C TYR A 313 15.19 -3.04 -30.39
N SER A 314 13.86 -3.11 -30.50
CA SER A 314 13.09 -4.36 -30.49
C SER A 314 12.53 -4.64 -31.89
N GLY A 315 12.36 -5.93 -32.22
CA GLY A 315 11.96 -6.38 -33.55
C GLY A 315 13.15 -6.52 -34.52
N GLY A 316 12.88 -6.54 -35.82
CA GLY A 316 13.91 -6.76 -36.85
C GLY A 316 14.46 -8.19 -36.88
N ARG A 317 13.68 -9.15 -36.35
CA ARG A 317 14.01 -10.58 -36.21
C ARG A 317 12.81 -11.46 -36.55
N SER A 318 12.98 -12.77 -36.46
CA SER A 318 11.88 -13.75 -36.63
C SER A 318 10.73 -13.47 -35.65
N SER A 319 9.50 -13.83 -36.03
CA SER A 319 8.34 -13.71 -35.14
C SER A 319 8.45 -14.57 -33.88
N ALA A 320 9.36 -15.56 -33.85
CA ALA A 320 9.64 -16.38 -32.67
C ALA A 320 10.61 -15.71 -31.67
N GLU A 321 11.27 -14.61 -32.05
CA GLU A 321 12.30 -13.91 -31.25
C GLU A 321 11.83 -12.54 -30.77
N LYS A 322 10.52 -12.36 -30.53
CA LYS A 322 9.94 -11.08 -30.07
C LYS A 322 10.28 -10.71 -28.62
N ASN A 323 10.80 -11.67 -27.88
CA ASN A 323 11.32 -11.53 -26.52
C ASN A 323 12.75 -10.96 -26.46
N LEU A 324 13.41 -10.74 -27.61
CA LEU A 324 14.81 -10.27 -27.68
C LEU A 324 14.92 -8.77 -27.92
N LEU A 325 15.72 -8.11 -27.10
CA LEU A 325 16.20 -6.75 -27.30
C LEU A 325 17.57 -6.79 -27.99
N THR A 326 17.75 -6.05 -29.08
CA THR A 326 19.03 -5.97 -29.80
C THR A 326 19.76 -4.67 -29.47
N ILE A 327 21.04 -4.77 -29.11
CA ILE A 327 21.91 -3.65 -28.77
C ILE A 327 23.10 -3.63 -29.75
N VAL A 328 23.34 -2.48 -30.35
CA VAL A 328 24.43 -2.24 -31.31
C VAL A 328 25.36 -1.19 -30.72
N TYR A 329 26.62 -1.56 -30.45
CA TYR A 329 27.57 -0.73 -29.69
C TYR A 329 28.95 -0.70 -30.37
N PRO A 330 29.75 0.36 -30.16
CA PRO A 330 31.11 0.45 -30.69
C PRO A 330 32.04 -0.58 -30.02
N GLY A 331 32.81 -1.32 -30.81
CA GLY A 331 33.81 -2.26 -30.28
C GLY A 331 35.00 -1.56 -29.64
N LYS A 332 35.72 -2.26 -28.73
CA LYS A 332 36.85 -1.71 -27.94
C LYS A 332 38.01 -1.13 -28.75
N GLU A 333 38.15 -1.52 -30.03
CA GLU A 333 39.24 -1.09 -30.91
C GLU A 333 38.97 0.26 -31.62
N LEU A 334 37.75 0.81 -31.53
CA LEU A 334 37.34 2.03 -32.23
C LEU A 334 37.45 3.24 -31.30
N VAL A 335 38.24 4.24 -31.70
CA VAL A 335 38.32 5.55 -31.02
C VAL A 335 37.02 6.34 -31.24
N ASP A 336 36.53 7.07 -30.23
CA ASP A 336 35.18 7.68 -30.18
C ASP A 336 34.81 8.58 -31.37
N GLU A 337 35.68 9.50 -31.78
CA GLU A 337 35.39 10.41 -32.91
C GLU A 337 35.34 9.67 -34.26
N ASP A 338 36.14 8.61 -34.40
CA ASP A 338 36.19 7.76 -35.59
C ASP A 338 35.06 6.71 -35.59
N ALA A 339 34.59 6.28 -34.41
CA ALA A 339 33.56 5.26 -34.25
C ALA A 339 32.23 5.66 -34.92
N ILE A 340 31.71 6.86 -34.61
CA ILE A 340 30.48 7.35 -35.23
C ILE A 340 30.72 7.67 -36.72
N ALA A 341 31.91 8.18 -37.08
CA ALA A 341 32.23 8.50 -38.46
C ALA A 341 32.25 7.23 -39.35
N THR A 342 32.76 6.13 -38.81
CA THR A 342 32.81 4.80 -39.46
C THR A 342 31.41 4.21 -39.57
N PHE A 343 30.62 4.28 -38.49
CA PHE A 343 29.24 3.78 -38.46
C PHE A 343 28.36 4.37 -39.57
N VAL A 344 28.48 5.66 -39.86
CA VAL A 344 27.66 6.34 -40.87
C VAL A 344 28.23 6.22 -42.30
N LYS A 345 29.47 5.77 -42.48
CA LYS A 345 30.13 5.70 -43.79
C LYS A 345 30.23 4.29 -44.34
N CYS A 346 30.29 3.28 -43.48
CA CYS A 346 30.47 1.89 -43.88
C CYS A 346 29.15 1.24 -44.30
N GLU A 347 29.17 0.46 -45.38
CA GLU A 347 28.00 -0.31 -45.83
C GLU A 347 27.78 -1.58 -45.01
N GLN A 348 28.88 -2.19 -44.55
CA GLN A 348 28.85 -3.26 -43.56
C GLN A 348 28.75 -2.65 -42.15
N LEU A 349 28.00 -3.32 -41.28
CA LEU A 349 27.86 -2.90 -39.88
C LEU A 349 29.22 -3.02 -39.18
N SER A 350 29.82 -1.89 -38.82
CA SER A 350 31.13 -1.82 -38.16
C SER A 350 31.06 -1.96 -36.65
N TRP A 351 29.87 -1.78 -36.07
CA TRP A 351 29.60 -1.90 -34.65
C TRP A 351 29.23 -3.34 -34.28
N GLN A 352 29.50 -3.74 -33.04
CA GLN A 352 29.18 -5.07 -32.54
C GLN A 352 27.70 -5.14 -32.16
N VAL A 353 27.13 -6.36 -32.23
CA VAL A 353 25.73 -6.62 -31.93
C VAL A 353 25.66 -7.63 -30.80
N MET A 354 24.83 -7.34 -29.80
CA MET A 354 24.48 -8.27 -28.74
C MET A 354 22.96 -8.31 -28.54
N THR A 355 22.47 -9.35 -27.88
CA THR A 355 21.06 -9.53 -27.57
C THR A 355 20.86 -9.81 -26.10
N THR A 356 19.76 -9.32 -25.57
CA THR A 356 19.33 -9.58 -24.19
C THR A 356 17.86 -10.00 -24.21
N GLU A 357 17.50 -10.97 -23.37
CA GLU A 357 16.13 -11.49 -23.31
C GLU A 357 15.27 -10.75 -22.28
N ALA A 358 13.99 -10.61 -22.58
CA ALA A 358 13.00 -10.19 -21.60
C ALA A 358 12.80 -11.27 -20.51
N PRO A 359 12.46 -10.89 -19.27
CA PRO A 359 12.15 -11.85 -18.22
C PRO A 359 11.02 -12.80 -18.63
N LYS A 360 11.08 -14.05 -18.14
CA LYS A 360 10.10 -15.11 -18.45
C LYS A 360 9.93 -15.40 -19.95
N GLN A 361 10.88 -14.98 -20.80
CA GLN A 361 10.80 -15.07 -22.26
C GLN A 361 9.53 -14.44 -22.83
N ALA A 362 8.95 -13.47 -22.13
CA ALA A 362 7.74 -12.79 -22.54
C ALA A 362 8.00 -11.81 -23.70
N ASP A 363 7.00 -11.61 -24.55
CA ASP A 363 7.08 -10.65 -25.64
C ASP A 363 7.28 -9.21 -25.11
N ILE A 364 8.23 -8.49 -25.72
CA ILE A 364 8.51 -7.09 -25.39
C ILE A 364 7.40 -6.23 -25.98
N THR A 365 6.64 -5.55 -25.12
CA THR A 365 5.57 -4.65 -25.55
C THR A 365 6.15 -3.28 -25.92
N VAL A 366 7.00 -2.71 -25.06
CA VAL A 366 7.65 -1.41 -25.25
C VAL A 366 8.86 -1.30 -24.32
N PHE A 367 9.83 -0.46 -24.67
CA PHE A 367 10.96 -0.13 -23.79
C PHE A 367 11.20 1.37 -23.72
N ALA A 368 11.80 1.83 -22.62
CA ALA A 368 12.32 3.17 -22.41
C ALA A 368 13.77 3.09 -21.93
N VAL A 369 14.50 4.20 -21.99
CA VAL A 369 15.93 4.22 -21.64
C VAL A 369 16.28 5.30 -20.63
N SER A 370 17.23 5.02 -19.74
CA SER A 370 17.81 6.01 -18.84
C SER A 370 19.10 6.57 -19.43
N ASP A 371 18.97 7.62 -20.23
CA ASP A 371 20.09 8.33 -20.87
C ASP A 371 20.33 9.73 -20.30
N ASN A 372 19.34 10.34 -19.65
CA ASN A 372 19.45 11.69 -19.06
C ASN A 372 20.02 11.73 -17.64
N GLN A 373 20.25 10.57 -17.03
CA GLN A 373 20.88 10.47 -15.71
C GLN A 373 22.40 10.49 -15.78
N VAL A 374 23.01 10.39 -16.98
CA VAL A 374 24.46 10.31 -17.17
C VAL A 374 25.22 11.42 -16.43
N ASP A 375 24.72 12.66 -16.43
CA ASP A 375 25.39 13.79 -15.77
C ASP A 375 25.27 13.79 -14.24
N TYR A 376 24.30 13.04 -13.70
CA TYR A 376 24.01 12.95 -12.26
C TYR A 376 24.39 11.60 -11.66
N CYS A 377 24.75 10.63 -12.52
CA CYS A 377 25.07 9.27 -12.13
C CYS A 377 26.39 9.26 -11.36
N SER A 378 26.35 8.77 -10.13
CA SER A 378 27.55 8.62 -9.30
C SER A 378 28.27 7.28 -9.50
N THR A 379 27.72 6.38 -10.31
CA THR A 379 28.18 5.01 -10.48
C THR A 379 28.90 4.77 -11.80
N LEU A 380 29.62 3.65 -11.91
CA LEU A 380 30.44 3.31 -13.07
C LEU A 380 29.62 2.99 -14.32
N ALA A 381 28.40 2.44 -14.20
CA ALA A 381 27.54 2.13 -15.35
C ALA A 381 26.40 3.17 -15.52
N PRO A 382 26.37 3.98 -16.61
CA PRO A 382 25.46 5.11 -16.70
C PRO A 382 24.16 4.84 -17.48
N PHE A 383 24.01 3.67 -18.11
CA PHE A 383 22.84 3.36 -18.97
C PHE A 383 22.09 2.11 -18.54
N SER A 384 20.75 2.24 -18.52
CA SER A 384 19.83 1.12 -18.37
C SER A 384 18.63 1.24 -19.30
N VAL A 385 18.02 0.09 -19.59
CA VAL A 385 16.79 -0.03 -20.36
C VAL A 385 15.68 -0.48 -19.42
N LEU A 386 14.55 0.21 -19.43
CA LEU A 386 13.33 -0.19 -18.75
C LEU A 386 12.44 -0.88 -19.77
N MET A 387 12.01 -2.11 -19.49
CA MET A 387 11.24 -2.94 -20.41
C MET A 387 9.89 -3.31 -19.81
N LEU A 388 8.82 -3.09 -20.57
CA LEU A 388 7.49 -3.65 -20.31
C LEU A 388 7.31 -4.90 -21.19
N SER A 389 7.09 -6.05 -20.55
CA SER A 389 6.93 -7.34 -21.21
C SER A 389 5.75 -8.11 -20.64
N GLY A 390 5.16 -8.99 -21.45
CA GLY A 390 4.07 -9.88 -21.03
C GLY A 390 2.68 -9.34 -21.36
N ASN A 391 1.79 -10.27 -21.70
CA ASN A 391 0.41 -10.02 -22.06
C ASN A 391 -0.43 -11.16 -21.44
N PRO A 392 -1.44 -10.84 -20.60
CA PRO A 392 -2.26 -11.86 -19.97
C PRO A 392 -2.93 -12.82 -20.96
N LEU A 393 -3.23 -12.35 -22.19
CA LEU A 393 -3.82 -13.18 -23.24
C LEU A 393 -2.89 -14.32 -23.72
N ASP A 394 -1.58 -14.11 -23.58
CA ASP A 394 -0.54 -15.08 -23.97
C ASP A 394 -0.09 -15.94 -22.76
N GLY A 395 -0.83 -15.87 -21.64
CA GLY A 395 -0.52 -16.60 -20.40
C GLY A 395 0.65 -16.04 -19.59
N CYS A 396 1.27 -14.94 -20.05
CA CYS A 396 2.39 -14.28 -19.37
C CYS A 396 1.91 -13.04 -18.61
N GLN A 397 2.13 -12.99 -17.29
CA GLN A 397 1.83 -11.79 -16.49
C GLN A 397 2.66 -10.59 -16.95
N PRO A 398 2.08 -9.38 -17.02
CA PRO A 398 2.84 -8.19 -17.36
C PRO A 398 3.87 -7.89 -16.27
N ALA A 399 5.07 -7.51 -16.70
CA ALA A 399 6.18 -7.20 -15.83
C ALA A 399 6.96 -6.01 -16.36
N VAL A 400 7.41 -5.17 -15.43
CA VAL A 400 8.38 -4.10 -15.70
C VAL A 400 9.73 -4.55 -15.15
N SER A 401 10.74 -4.50 -16.00
CA SER A 401 12.11 -4.90 -15.67
C SER A 401 13.11 -3.83 -16.08
N ILE A 402 14.23 -3.81 -15.38
CA ILE A 402 15.36 -2.94 -15.63
C ILE A 402 16.54 -3.81 -16.04
N HIS A 403 17.08 -3.53 -17.22
CA HIS A 403 18.23 -4.19 -17.80
C HIS A 403 19.38 -3.20 -17.85
N ASN A 404 20.43 -3.51 -17.10
CA ASN A 404 21.63 -2.70 -17.09
C ASN A 404 22.45 -2.99 -18.33
N LEU A 405 22.92 -1.94 -18.98
CA LEU A 405 23.74 -2.10 -20.17
C LEU A 405 25.21 -2.21 -19.78
N PRO A 406 25.99 -3.04 -20.49
CA PRO A 406 27.40 -3.26 -20.20
C PRO A 406 28.27 -2.09 -20.67
N CYS A 407 27.94 -0.87 -20.27
CA CYS A 407 28.63 0.36 -20.60
C CYS A 407 29.18 0.96 -19.32
N PHE A 408 30.49 1.17 -19.24
CA PHE A 408 31.18 1.63 -18.05
C PHE A 408 31.96 2.92 -18.34
N VAL A 409 31.93 3.86 -17.38
CA VAL A 409 32.68 5.11 -17.45
C VAL A 409 34.16 4.84 -17.17
N ARG A 410 35.01 5.25 -18.09
CA ARG A 410 36.47 5.17 -17.96
C ARG A 410 37.05 6.57 -17.91
N LEU A 411 37.70 6.91 -16.80
CA LEU A 411 38.41 8.17 -16.62
C LEU A 411 39.78 8.11 -17.29
N ARG A 412 40.07 9.07 -18.18
CA ARG A 412 41.41 9.31 -18.76
C ARG A 412 42.25 10.21 -17.84
N GLU A 413 43.57 10.19 -18.07
CA GLU A 413 44.56 11.03 -17.34
C GLU A 413 44.30 12.55 -17.44
N ASP A 414 43.49 13.00 -18.40
CA ASP A 414 43.12 14.41 -18.64
C ASP A 414 41.77 14.84 -18.01
N ASP A 415 41.22 14.10 -17.04
CA ASP A 415 39.84 14.28 -16.52
C ASP A 415 38.74 14.17 -17.61
N LYS A 416 39.02 13.43 -18.69
CA LYS A 416 38.02 13.12 -19.74
C LYS A 416 37.39 11.76 -19.48
N GLU A 417 36.08 11.70 -19.64
CA GLU A 417 35.30 10.47 -19.53
C GLU A 417 35.09 9.85 -20.91
N ASP A 418 35.41 8.55 -21.02
CA ASP A 418 34.98 7.71 -22.14
C ASP A 418 34.00 6.65 -21.65
N TRP A 419 33.34 5.99 -22.60
CA TRP A 419 32.49 4.85 -22.33
C TRP A 419 33.07 3.56 -22.92
N GLU A 420 33.40 2.62 -22.05
CA GLU A 420 33.87 1.29 -22.44
C GLU A 420 32.72 0.28 -22.39
N TRP A 421 32.50 -0.45 -23.49
CA TRP A 421 31.49 -1.50 -23.56
C TRP A 421 32.12 -2.86 -23.22
N ILE A 422 31.61 -3.55 -22.19
CA ILE A 422 32.16 -4.82 -21.66
C ILE A 422 31.08 -5.91 -21.64
N PRO A 423 30.81 -6.57 -22.78
CA PRO A 423 29.67 -7.48 -22.93
C PRO A 423 29.66 -8.66 -21.96
N ASP A 424 30.83 -9.10 -21.49
CA ASP A 424 30.98 -10.24 -20.57
C ASP A 424 30.47 -9.93 -19.15
N LEU A 425 30.28 -8.65 -18.80
CA LEU A 425 29.81 -8.17 -17.50
C LEU A 425 28.37 -7.64 -17.62
N LEU A 426 27.43 -8.51 -17.97
CA LEU A 426 25.98 -8.22 -17.99
C LEU A 426 25.36 -8.56 -16.63
N PRO A 427 24.92 -7.55 -15.85
CA PRO A 427 24.12 -7.81 -14.66
C PRO A 427 22.81 -8.50 -15.04
N ARG A 428 22.28 -9.34 -14.14
CA ARG A 428 20.96 -9.95 -14.34
C ARG A 428 19.89 -8.87 -14.41
N SER A 429 18.88 -9.08 -15.25
CA SER A 429 17.71 -8.20 -15.30
C SER A 429 17.01 -8.18 -13.93
N GLN A 430 16.74 -7.00 -13.42
CA GLN A 430 16.06 -6.83 -12.13
C GLN A 430 14.61 -6.41 -12.37
N SER A 431 13.65 -7.11 -11.77
CA SER A 431 12.25 -6.69 -11.75
C SER A 431 12.07 -5.56 -10.74
N ILE A 432 11.23 -4.57 -11.06
CA ILE A 432 10.91 -3.52 -10.08
C ILE A 432 10.25 -4.14 -8.83
N PRO A 433 10.45 -3.59 -7.61
CA PRO A 433 9.90 -4.16 -6.38
C PRO A 433 8.40 -4.49 -6.44
N PRO A 434 7.53 -3.66 -7.06
CA PRO A 434 6.10 -3.99 -7.21
C PRO A 434 5.81 -5.22 -8.07
N CYS A 435 6.71 -5.61 -8.97
CA CYS A 435 6.56 -6.82 -9.79
C CYS A 435 6.87 -8.11 -9.01
N GLN A 436 7.37 -8.02 -7.77
CA GLN A 436 7.64 -9.22 -6.97
C GLN A 436 6.34 -10.00 -6.67
N LEU A 437 5.23 -9.29 -6.44
CA LEU A 437 3.90 -9.88 -6.26
C LEU A 437 3.39 -10.59 -7.54
N GLN A 438 3.95 -10.25 -8.71
CA GLN A 438 3.57 -10.78 -10.02
C GLN A 438 4.65 -11.70 -10.61
N LYS A 439 5.52 -12.24 -9.74
CA LYS A 439 6.43 -13.33 -10.14
C LYS A 439 5.65 -14.61 -10.43
N SER A 440 4.56 -14.85 -9.70
CA SER A 440 3.74 -16.07 -9.79
C SER A 440 2.27 -15.74 -9.55
N PRO A 441 1.30 -16.45 -10.17
CA PRO A 441 -0.13 -16.26 -9.93
C PRO A 441 -0.51 -16.33 -8.44
N LEU A 442 -1.31 -15.36 -8.01
CA LEU A 442 -1.84 -15.29 -6.65
C LEU A 442 -2.97 -16.31 -6.50
N LYS A 443 -2.90 -17.14 -5.45
CA LYS A 443 -3.88 -18.20 -5.17
C LYS A 443 -4.54 -18.03 -3.80
N ALA A 444 -3.77 -17.66 -2.78
CA ALA A 444 -4.25 -17.44 -1.42
C ALA A 444 -3.95 -16.01 -0.93
N PHE A 445 -4.82 -15.46 -0.10
CA PHE A 445 -4.68 -14.11 0.47
C PHE A 445 -5.25 -14.09 1.89
N THR A 446 -4.51 -13.57 2.86
CA THR A 446 -5.00 -13.43 4.24
C THR A 446 -4.49 -12.14 4.88
N ILE A 447 -5.33 -11.56 5.74
CA ILE A 447 -5.02 -10.35 6.52
C ILE A 447 -4.82 -10.78 7.96
N VAL A 448 -3.70 -10.34 8.54
CA VAL A 448 -3.33 -10.60 9.93
C VAL A 448 -3.22 -9.28 10.67
N ASP A 449 -4.08 -9.13 11.67
CA ASP A 449 -4.11 -7.98 12.56
C ASP A 449 -3.15 -8.23 13.73
N VAL A 450 -2.27 -7.26 14.01
CA VAL A 450 -1.16 -7.39 14.97
C VAL A 450 -1.19 -6.23 15.96
N ALA A 451 -1.08 -6.54 17.25
CA ALA A 451 -0.94 -5.53 18.30
C ALA A 451 0.41 -4.79 18.15
N GLY A 452 0.39 -3.45 18.27
CA GLY A 452 1.52 -2.59 17.89
C GLY A 452 2.87 -2.98 18.50
N ALA A 453 2.94 -3.28 19.79
CA ALA A 453 4.21 -3.61 20.46
C ALA A 453 4.87 -4.91 19.95
N SER A 454 4.04 -5.89 19.54
CA SER A 454 4.53 -7.16 18.99
C SER A 454 4.95 -7.06 17.52
N PHE A 455 4.39 -6.07 16.81
CA PHE A 455 4.59 -5.90 15.37
C PHE A 455 5.99 -5.39 15.01
N ASP A 456 6.55 -4.43 15.76
CA ASP A 456 7.84 -3.83 15.43
C ASP A 456 8.98 -4.84 15.44
N LYS A 457 9.05 -5.64 16.51
CA LYS A 457 10.07 -6.68 16.64
C LYS A 457 9.92 -7.73 15.54
N LEU A 458 8.70 -8.21 15.29
CA LEU A 458 8.46 -9.22 14.26
C LEU A 458 8.77 -8.71 12.84
N SER A 459 8.26 -7.54 12.49
CA SER A 459 8.45 -6.95 11.16
C SER A 459 9.91 -6.58 10.91
N GLY A 460 10.62 -6.09 11.94
CA GLY A 460 12.06 -5.85 11.91
C GLY A 460 12.86 -7.13 11.64
N ASP A 461 12.61 -8.19 12.43
CA ASP A 461 13.31 -9.47 12.28
C ASP A 461 13.06 -10.10 10.89
N LEU A 462 11.81 -10.05 10.40
CA LEU A 462 11.45 -10.57 9.07
C LEU A 462 12.17 -9.80 7.95
N LEU A 463 12.21 -8.47 8.04
CA LEU A 463 12.86 -7.59 7.07
C LEU A 463 14.38 -7.74 7.08
N GLU A 464 14.99 -7.90 8.25
CA GLU A 464 16.42 -8.16 8.38
C GLU A 464 16.81 -9.50 7.74
N ALA A 465 16.05 -10.56 8.05
CA ALA A 465 16.22 -11.87 7.42
C ALA A 465 16.09 -11.80 5.90
N PHE A 466 15.11 -11.05 5.40
CA PHE A 466 14.90 -10.86 3.97
C PHE A 466 16.06 -10.12 3.30
N LYS A 467 16.53 -9.01 3.88
CA LYS A 467 17.68 -8.25 3.36
C LYS A 467 18.97 -9.07 3.36
N LYS A 468 19.17 -9.95 4.34
CA LYS A 468 20.33 -10.85 4.38
C LYS A 468 20.27 -11.87 3.24
N ALA A 469 19.13 -12.54 3.08
CA ALA A 469 18.92 -13.51 2.00
C ALA A 469 19.02 -12.89 0.60
N ASP A 470 18.55 -11.65 0.41
CA ASP A 470 18.63 -10.95 -0.86
C ASP A 470 20.09 -10.59 -1.22
N LYS A 471 20.88 -10.13 -0.24
CA LYS A 471 22.32 -9.86 -0.42
C LYS A 471 23.13 -11.09 -0.84
N ASP A 472 22.76 -12.27 -0.36
CA ASP A 472 23.42 -13.52 -0.74
C ASP A 472 23.10 -13.96 -2.18
N LEU A 473 21.94 -13.55 -2.71
CA LEU A 473 21.52 -13.80 -4.09
C LEU A 473 22.08 -12.75 -5.08
N ASP A 474 22.31 -11.52 -4.62
CA ASP A 474 22.65 -10.33 -5.41
C ASP A 474 24.14 -9.92 -5.30
N GLN A 475 25.04 -10.88 -5.01
CA GLN A 475 26.51 -10.66 -4.92
C GLN A 475 27.16 -10.10 -6.20
N THR A 476 26.40 -9.85 -7.27
CA THR A 476 26.81 -8.98 -8.37
C THR A 476 26.34 -7.53 -8.15
N THR A 477 27.21 -6.74 -7.54
CA THR A 477 27.46 -5.31 -7.86
C THR A 477 26.36 -4.26 -7.59
N SER A 478 25.90 -4.10 -6.34
CA SER A 478 25.14 -2.90 -5.94
C SER A 478 25.96 -1.60 -5.97
N GLU A 479 27.30 -1.66 -5.94
CA GLU A 479 28.15 -0.46 -5.98
C GLU A 479 28.40 0.07 -7.40
N ASP A 480 28.27 -0.76 -8.43
CA ASP A 480 28.65 -0.39 -9.81
C ASP A 480 27.54 0.34 -10.57
N PHE A 481 26.32 0.36 -10.03
CA PHE A 481 25.12 0.79 -10.75
C PHE A 481 24.12 1.60 -9.90
N GLU A 482 23.57 2.66 -10.48
CA GLU A 482 22.52 3.48 -9.88
C GLU A 482 21.13 3.11 -10.43
N TRP A 483 20.21 2.75 -9.53
CA TRP A 483 18.84 2.41 -9.89
C TRP A 483 18.11 3.59 -10.57
N PRO A 484 17.57 3.44 -11.79
CA PRO A 484 17.08 4.55 -12.60
C PRO A 484 15.77 5.14 -12.06
N LEU A 485 14.99 4.32 -11.34
CA LEU A 485 13.78 4.75 -10.65
C LEU A 485 14.16 5.29 -9.26
N ASN A 486 14.86 6.41 -9.20
CA ASN A 486 15.27 7.06 -7.95
C ASN A 486 14.44 8.33 -7.65
N GLY A 487 13.30 8.49 -8.32
CA GLY A 487 12.44 9.66 -8.24
C GLY A 487 11.43 9.69 -7.09
N GLY A 488 10.98 10.90 -6.76
CA GLY A 488 9.96 11.18 -5.74
C GLY A 488 10.39 10.88 -4.30
N SER A 489 9.44 10.94 -3.36
CA SER A 489 9.68 10.68 -1.93
C SER A 489 8.48 10.01 -1.28
N VAL A 490 8.74 8.99 -0.47
CA VAL A 490 7.80 8.44 0.52
C VAL A 490 8.36 8.81 1.89
N ALA A 491 7.63 9.59 2.67
CA ALA A 491 8.07 10.03 3.99
C ALA A 491 7.02 9.67 5.04
N GLU A 492 7.46 9.19 6.19
CA GLU A 492 6.60 9.07 7.36
C GLU A 492 6.33 10.50 7.91
N PRO A 493 5.08 10.96 8.03
CA PRO A 493 4.79 12.24 8.61
C PRO A 493 5.23 12.26 10.07
N LEU A 494 5.85 13.35 10.52
CA LEU A 494 6.00 13.64 11.95
C LEU A 494 4.61 13.88 12.55
N HIS A 495 3.94 12.82 12.98
CA HIS A 495 2.71 12.96 13.73
C HIS A 495 3.06 13.44 15.13
N LYS A 496 2.50 14.60 15.52
CA LYS A 496 2.42 14.96 16.93
C LYS A 496 1.54 13.88 17.55
N SER A 497 2.11 13.10 18.46
CA SER A 497 1.37 12.09 19.22
C SER A 497 0.03 12.67 19.65
N PHE A 498 -1.05 11.95 19.35
CA PHE A 498 -2.36 12.22 19.93
C PHE A 498 -2.17 12.09 21.44
N LEU A 499 -1.94 13.19 22.15
CA LEU A 499 -2.07 13.24 23.59
C LEU A 499 -3.58 13.35 23.83
N PRO A 500 -4.24 12.30 24.33
CA PRO A 500 -5.66 12.36 24.60
C PRO A 500 -5.88 13.46 25.64
N ILE A 501 -6.84 14.35 25.39
CA ILE A 501 -7.37 15.24 26.41
C ILE A 501 -8.20 14.35 27.35
N GLY A 502 -7.55 13.61 28.25
CA GLY A 502 -8.25 12.68 29.16
C GLY A 502 -7.49 11.44 29.64
N GLY A 503 -6.23 11.22 29.28
CA GLY A 503 -5.43 10.13 29.86
C GLY A 503 -5.70 8.70 29.36
N GLN A 504 -6.59 8.50 28.37
CA GLN A 504 -6.80 7.17 27.76
C GLN A 504 -5.77 6.87 26.67
N HIS A 505 -4.84 5.95 26.93
CA HIS A 505 -3.93 5.42 25.89
C HIS A 505 -4.71 4.52 24.92
N PHE A 506 -4.74 4.88 23.63
CA PHE A 506 -5.25 4.00 22.58
C PHE A 506 -4.16 3.01 22.16
N GLU A 507 -4.49 1.71 22.09
CA GLU A 507 -3.58 0.70 21.57
C GLU A 507 -3.35 0.92 20.07
N HIS A 508 -2.09 1.14 19.68
CA HIS A 508 -1.70 1.15 18.27
C HIS A 508 -1.93 -0.24 17.65
N HIS A 509 -2.37 -0.24 16.40
CA HIS A 509 -2.58 -1.46 15.64
C HIS A 509 -1.80 -1.44 14.32
N ALA A 510 -1.36 -2.62 13.90
CA ALA A 510 -0.69 -2.85 12.64
C ALA A 510 -1.38 -3.98 11.87
N THR A 511 -1.34 -3.89 10.56
CA THR A 511 -1.88 -4.93 9.67
C THR A 511 -0.74 -5.51 8.85
N MET A 512 -0.79 -6.83 8.65
CA MET A 512 0.10 -7.58 7.77
C MET A 512 -0.74 -8.36 6.76
N ILE A 513 -0.23 -8.49 5.54
CA ILE A 513 -0.89 -9.24 4.46
C ILE A 513 0.04 -10.38 4.07
N LEU A 514 -0.52 -11.59 3.95
CA LEU A 514 0.20 -12.74 3.41
C LEU A 514 -0.43 -13.14 2.07
N SER A 515 0.43 -13.39 1.09
CA SER A 515 0.03 -13.86 -0.24
C SER A 515 0.66 -15.22 -0.54
N GLY A 516 -0.17 -16.20 -0.89
CA GLY A 516 0.26 -17.54 -1.32
C GLY A 516 0.16 -17.68 -2.84
N HIS A 517 1.21 -18.21 -3.46
CA HIS A 517 1.37 -18.24 -4.91
C HIS A 517 1.38 -19.67 -5.49
N ALA A 518 1.15 -19.78 -6.80
CA ALA A 518 1.11 -21.05 -7.51
C ALA A 518 2.45 -21.83 -7.52
N ASP A 519 3.57 -21.13 -7.33
CA ASP A 519 4.92 -21.68 -7.28
C ASP A 519 5.33 -22.15 -5.87
N GLY A 520 4.41 -22.15 -4.90
CA GLY A 520 4.69 -22.62 -3.55
C GLY A 520 5.28 -21.58 -2.60
N ARG A 521 5.36 -20.32 -3.03
CA ARG A 521 5.91 -19.22 -2.23
C ARG A 521 4.83 -18.50 -1.42
N VAL A 522 5.23 -18.06 -0.22
CA VAL A 522 4.44 -17.18 0.63
C VAL A 522 5.20 -15.88 0.84
N LEU A 523 4.60 -14.75 0.47
CA LEU A 523 5.17 -13.42 0.67
C LEU A 523 4.45 -12.68 1.78
N PHE A 524 5.22 -11.90 2.54
CA PHE A 524 4.77 -11.10 3.67
C PHE A 524 4.85 -9.62 3.30
N TRP A 525 3.73 -8.92 3.49
CA TRP A 525 3.58 -7.52 3.12
C TRP A 525 3.06 -6.69 4.28
N VAL A 526 3.54 -5.45 4.37
CA VAL A 526 3.05 -4.46 5.31
C VAL A 526 2.40 -3.32 4.52
N PRO A 527 1.07 -3.18 4.57
CA PRO A 527 0.40 -1.98 4.11
C PRO A 527 0.68 -0.82 5.07
N SER A 528 0.90 0.37 4.52
CA SER A 528 0.88 1.63 5.28
C SER A 528 -0.23 2.53 4.73
N ALA A 529 -1.04 3.10 5.60
CA ALA A 529 -2.10 4.02 5.19
C ALA A 529 -1.55 5.34 4.67
N ALA A 530 -2.26 5.95 3.72
CA ALA A 530 -1.97 7.30 3.28
C ALA A 530 -2.31 8.30 4.40
N ALA A 531 -1.37 9.20 4.70
CA ALA A 531 -1.59 10.22 5.73
C ALA A 531 -2.63 11.29 5.35
N GLU A 532 -2.90 11.45 4.05
CA GLU A 532 -3.86 12.38 3.46
C GLU A 532 -4.30 11.89 2.07
N ARG A 533 -5.43 12.40 1.57
CA ARG A 533 -6.03 11.94 0.30
C ARG A 533 -5.19 12.21 -0.95
N SER A 534 -4.31 13.22 -0.90
CA SER A 534 -3.35 13.52 -1.97
C SER A 534 -2.15 12.57 -2.00
N SER A 535 -1.95 11.79 -0.93
CA SER A 535 -0.92 10.76 -0.85
C SER A 535 -1.49 9.39 -1.20
N THR A 536 -0.59 8.49 -1.58
CA THR A 536 -0.90 7.09 -1.83
C THR A 536 -0.33 6.24 -0.71
N GLY A 537 -1.08 5.24 -0.26
CA GLY A 537 -0.59 4.24 0.67
C GLY A 537 0.47 3.38 0.00
N THR A 538 1.42 2.86 0.79
CA THR A 538 2.46 1.96 0.29
C THR A 538 2.19 0.53 0.69
N LEU A 539 2.74 -0.42 -0.06
CA LEU A 539 2.75 -1.84 0.25
C LEU A 539 4.19 -2.33 0.18
N GLN A 540 4.78 -2.63 1.32
CA GLN A 540 6.18 -3.04 1.40
C GLN A 540 6.28 -4.55 1.58
N GLN A 541 7.06 -5.23 0.75
CA GLN A 541 7.44 -6.61 1.02
C GLN A 541 8.47 -6.64 2.14
N ILE A 542 8.20 -7.43 3.18
CA ILE A 542 9.11 -7.58 4.32
C ILE A 542 9.77 -8.96 4.35
N HIS A 543 9.18 -9.99 3.73
CA HIS A 543 9.77 -11.32 3.68
C HIS A 543 9.18 -12.17 2.54
N CYS A 544 9.93 -13.19 2.11
CA CYS A 544 9.49 -14.21 1.17
C CYS A 544 10.02 -15.57 1.64
N THR A 545 9.16 -16.58 1.71
CA THR A 545 9.55 -17.95 2.05
C THR A 545 9.12 -18.90 0.94
N ASP A 546 10.07 -19.72 0.50
CA ASP A 546 9.85 -20.85 -0.39
C ASP A 546 9.51 -22.08 0.46
N VAL A 547 8.24 -22.49 0.42
CA VAL A 547 7.74 -23.61 1.23
C VAL A 547 8.02 -24.93 0.53
N VAL A 548 7.78 -24.99 -0.78
CA VAL A 548 7.91 -26.21 -1.59
C VAL A 548 9.35 -26.67 -1.68
N GLY A 549 10.30 -25.74 -1.83
CA GLY A 549 11.74 -26.08 -1.83
C GLY A 549 12.22 -26.74 -0.53
N ARG A 550 11.40 -26.72 0.52
CA ARG A 550 11.69 -27.31 1.85
C ARG A 550 10.85 -28.54 2.16
N LEU A 551 9.92 -28.93 1.28
CA LEU A 551 9.15 -30.16 1.41
C LEU A 551 9.97 -31.36 0.93
N ASN A 552 9.87 -32.48 1.65
CA ASN A 552 10.50 -33.72 1.27
C ASN A 552 9.54 -34.91 1.51
N PRO A 553 8.99 -35.55 0.46
CA PRO A 553 9.19 -35.28 -0.98
C PRO A 553 8.58 -33.96 -1.45
N THR A 554 9.03 -33.43 -2.60
CA THR A 554 8.40 -32.28 -3.24
C THR A 554 7.01 -32.66 -3.77
N PRO A 555 5.94 -31.90 -3.46
CA PRO A 555 4.60 -32.21 -3.94
C PRO A 555 4.50 -32.16 -5.47
N ASP A 556 3.64 -33.03 -6.03
CA ASP A 556 3.31 -33.03 -7.46
C ASP A 556 2.63 -31.72 -7.90
N ASN A 557 1.92 -31.05 -6.99
CA ASN A 557 1.31 -29.75 -7.22
C ASN A 557 1.76 -28.74 -6.15
N THR A 558 2.41 -27.68 -6.60
CA THR A 558 3.04 -26.65 -5.75
C THR A 558 2.10 -25.51 -5.36
N GLU A 559 0.86 -25.53 -5.87
CA GLU A 559 -0.07 -24.43 -5.67
C GLU A 559 -0.55 -24.33 -4.22
N VAL A 560 -0.30 -23.17 -3.60
CA VAL A 560 -0.78 -22.80 -2.27
C VAL A 560 -2.25 -22.40 -2.33
N THR A 561 -3.08 -22.99 -1.47
CA THR A 561 -4.55 -22.79 -1.51
C THR A 561 -5.04 -21.95 -0.34
N CYS A 562 -4.41 -22.09 0.82
CA CYS A 562 -4.72 -21.32 2.01
C CYS A 562 -3.47 -21.13 2.90
N VAL A 563 -3.44 -20.02 3.63
CA VAL A 563 -2.32 -19.64 4.49
C VAL A 563 -2.88 -19.09 5.81
N ALA A 564 -2.27 -19.46 6.93
CA ALA A 564 -2.59 -18.91 8.24
C ALA A 564 -1.30 -18.64 9.03
N PHE A 565 -1.24 -17.51 9.76
CA PHE A 565 -0.02 -17.09 10.45
C PHE A 565 -0.33 -16.49 11.82
N CYS A 566 0.44 -16.88 12.85
CA CYS A 566 0.33 -16.34 14.21
C CYS A 566 1.56 -15.47 14.48
N PRO A 567 1.39 -14.14 14.55
CA PRO A 567 2.48 -13.22 14.84
C PRO A 567 3.19 -13.50 16.18
N GLN A 568 2.44 -13.83 17.23
CA GLN A 568 2.95 -13.99 18.59
C GLN A 568 3.88 -15.21 18.72
N SER A 569 3.50 -16.32 18.08
CA SER A 569 4.28 -17.57 18.08
C SER A 569 5.18 -17.72 16.86
N ARG A 570 5.10 -16.78 15.90
CA ARG A 570 5.85 -16.79 14.64
C ARG A 570 5.69 -18.06 13.81
N MET A 571 4.52 -18.70 13.91
CA MET A 571 4.22 -19.94 13.20
C MET A 571 3.36 -19.66 11.97
N LEU A 572 3.72 -20.30 10.86
CA LEU A 572 3.07 -20.24 9.56
C LEU A 572 2.53 -21.63 9.20
N VAL A 573 1.26 -21.70 8.81
CA VAL A 573 0.62 -22.92 8.31
C VAL A 573 0.21 -22.68 6.85
N VAL A 574 0.55 -23.62 5.98
CA VAL A 574 0.31 -23.53 4.53
C VAL A 574 -0.39 -24.79 4.06
N GLY A 575 -1.51 -24.64 3.36
CA GLY A 575 -2.23 -25.73 2.70
C GLY A 575 -2.00 -25.73 1.19
N PHE A 576 -2.00 -26.93 0.60
CA PHE A 576 -1.76 -27.14 -0.82
C PHE A 576 -2.96 -27.81 -1.52
N THR A 577 -3.00 -27.66 -2.84
CA THR A 577 -3.97 -28.34 -3.73
C THR A 577 -3.90 -29.86 -3.65
N GLY A 578 -2.73 -30.41 -3.35
CA GLY A 578 -2.52 -31.85 -3.18
C GLY A 578 -3.05 -32.43 -1.86
N GLY A 579 -3.63 -31.63 -0.96
CA GLY A 579 -4.08 -32.10 0.35
C GLY A 579 -2.97 -32.18 1.42
N GLU A 580 -1.81 -31.61 1.10
CA GLU A 580 -0.68 -31.46 2.01
C GLU A 580 -0.81 -30.19 2.86
N VAL A 581 -0.29 -30.26 4.08
CA VAL A 581 -0.23 -29.16 5.03
C VAL A 581 1.20 -29.06 5.57
N ALA A 582 1.80 -27.88 5.45
CA ALA A 582 3.13 -27.57 5.97
C ALA A 582 3.03 -26.60 7.15
N VAL A 583 3.79 -26.89 8.21
CA VAL A 583 3.91 -26.02 9.39
C VAL A 583 5.35 -25.54 9.50
N LEU A 584 5.53 -24.22 9.55
CA LEU A 584 6.81 -23.56 9.64
C LEU A 584 6.85 -22.64 10.86
N GLU A 585 8.05 -22.44 11.41
CA GLU A 585 8.31 -21.55 12.54
C GLU A 585 9.46 -20.61 12.18
N PHE A 586 9.32 -19.31 12.44
CA PHE A 586 10.37 -18.33 12.19
C PHE A 586 11.23 -18.10 13.45
N GLY A 587 12.52 -18.42 13.37
CA GLY A 587 13.45 -18.36 14.49
C GLY A 587 14.91 -18.60 14.11
N GLY A 588 15.81 -18.55 15.12
CA GLY A 588 17.25 -18.78 14.97
C GLY A 588 17.65 -20.25 15.09
N HIS A 589 18.83 -20.60 14.58
CA HIS A 589 19.30 -21.98 14.49
C HIS A 589 19.74 -22.52 15.87
N THR A 590 19.02 -23.48 16.44
CA THR A 590 19.55 -24.37 17.49
C THR A 590 19.83 -25.73 16.85
N PRO A 591 21.09 -26.22 16.81
CA PRO A 591 21.38 -27.56 16.29
C PRO A 591 20.74 -28.61 17.20
N SER A 592 19.59 -29.15 16.80
CA SER A 592 19.03 -30.35 17.41
C SER A 592 19.72 -31.57 16.82
N THR A 593 20.62 -32.17 17.58
CA THR A 593 20.91 -33.59 17.48
C THR A 593 19.63 -34.35 17.76
N ASP A 594 19.02 -34.95 16.73
CA ASP A 594 18.44 -36.30 16.82
C ASP A 594 17.75 -36.68 15.50
N THR A 595 18.34 -37.64 14.79
CA THR A 595 17.59 -38.54 13.92
C THR A 595 18.20 -39.93 14.07
N THR A 596 17.69 -40.67 15.06
CA THR A 596 17.82 -42.12 15.08
C THR A 596 16.81 -42.72 14.11
N SER A 597 17.28 -43.24 12.98
CA SER A 597 16.64 -44.37 12.32
C SER A 597 17.70 -45.20 11.61
N ASN A 598 18.09 -46.30 12.25
CA ASN A 598 18.81 -47.40 11.62
C ASN A 598 17.91 -48.06 10.58
N THR A 599 18.38 -48.18 9.34
CA THR A 599 18.17 -49.38 8.52
C THR A 599 19.27 -49.49 7.47
N GLU A 600 19.74 -50.72 7.25
CA GLU A 600 21.00 -51.08 6.60
C GLU A 600 20.95 -51.07 5.06
N GLN A 601 22.16 -50.98 4.48
CA GLN A 601 22.68 -51.55 3.23
C GLN A 601 22.99 -50.66 1.99
N ASP A 602 24.28 -50.77 1.64
CA ASP A 602 24.94 -50.69 0.33
C ASP A 602 25.55 -49.38 -0.20
N SER A 603 26.81 -49.16 0.23
CA SER A 603 28.03 -48.93 -0.56
C SER A 603 28.02 -48.01 -1.80
N ALA A 604 28.74 -46.89 -1.72
CA ALA A 604 30.01 -46.64 -2.44
C ALA A 604 30.57 -45.25 -2.09
N ALA A 605 31.87 -45.17 -1.83
CA ALA A 605 32.58 -43.99 -1.36
C ALA A 605 32.88 -42.98 -2.48
N VAL A 606 32.71 -41.68 -2.19
CA VAL A 606 33.58 -40.61 -2.70
C VAL A 606 33.82 -39.61 -1.57
N ASN A 607 35.10 -39.42 -1.24
CA ASN A 607 35.63 -38.40 -0.33
C ASN A 607 35.45 -37.01 -0.97
N GLU A 608 34.76 -36.10 -0.27
CA GLU A 608 35.04 -34.67 -0.37
C GLU A 608 35.18 -34.08 1.04
N ASN A 609 36.17 -33.19 1.18
CA ASN A 609 36.65 -32.63 2.44
C ASN A 609 35.55 -31.83 3.19
N PRO A 610 35.54 -31.81 4.54
CA PRO A 610 34.71 -30.87 5.27
C PRO A 610 35.36 -29.48 5.18
N GLU A 611 34.84 -28.63 4.30
CA GLU A 611 35.04 -27.20 4.44
C GLU A 611 34.40 -26.75 5.76
N LYS A 612 35.16 -25.96 6.54
CA LYS A 612 34.69 -25.32 7.77
C LYS A 612 33.54 -24.39 7.44
N THR A 613 32.31 -24.84 7.62
CA THR A 613 31.15 -23.95 7.66
C THR A 613 31.17 -23.19 8.99
N THR A 614 31.40 -21.88 8.90
CA THR A 614 31.05 -20.92 9.92
C THR A 614 29.58 -21.11 10.28
N THR A 615 29.27 -21.29 11.57
CA THR A 615 27.91 -21.31 12.10
C THR A 615 27.22 -19.99 11.79
N ASP A 616 26.31 -19.98 10.82
CA ASP A 616 25.55 -18.79 10.44
C ASP A 616 24.26 -18.74 11.27
N ASP A 617 24.21 -17.83 12.25
CA ASP A 617 23.02 -17.52 13.06
C ASP A 617 21.98 -16.72 12.24
N SER A 618 21.56 -17.22 11.06
CA SER A 618 20.54 -16.56 10.25
C SER A 618 19.12 -16.91 10.70
N LEU A 619 18.33 -15.87 11.04
CA LEU A 619 16.89 -15.98 11.26
C LEU A 619 16.20 -16.38 9.95
N THR A 620 15.52 -17.53 9.93
CA THR A 620 14.77 -17.99 8.75
C THR A 620 13.52 -18.76 9.18
N PHE A 621 12.55 -18.91 8.27
CA PHE A 621 11.49 -19.89 8.49
C PHE A 621 12.08 -21.29 8.42
N ARG A 622 11.82 -22.12 9.44
CA ARG A 622 12.19 -23.53 9.48
C ARG A 622 10.94 -24.38 9.32
N MET A 623 11.03 -25.44 8.51
CA MET A 623 9.99 -26.46 8.45
C MET A 623 9.94 -27.21 9.79
N VAL A 624 8.80 -27.18 10.48
CA VAL A 624 8.59 -27.98 11.70
C VAL A 624 8.22 -29.41 11.29
N PHE A 625 7.20 -29.54 10.43
CA PHE A 625 6.81 -30.79 9.78
C PHE A 625 5.88 -30.51 8.59
N SER A 626 5.67 -31.52 7.76
CA SER A 626 4.67 -31.54 6.68
C SER A 626 3.90 -32.85 6.70
N LEU A 627 2.58 -32.78 6.53
CA LEU A 627 1.69 -33.95 6.54
C LEU A 627 0.79 -33.94 5.30
N HIS A 628 0.63 -35.10 4.67
CA HIS A 628 -0.40 -35.32 3.65
C HIS A 628 -1.66 -35.87 4.34
N ILE A 629 -2.71 -35.06 4.43
CA ILE A 629 -3.85 -35.31 5.34
C ILE A 629 -5.10 -35.71 4.56
N HIS A 630 -5.38 -35.01 3.46
CA HIS A 630 -6.58 -35.19 2.65
C HIS A 630 -6.21 -35.56 1.22
N SER A 631 -7.13 -36.20 0.50
CA SER A 631 -6.97 -36.52 -0.93
C SER A 631 -7.47 -35.42 -1.87
N SER A 632 -8.07 -34.37 -1.31
CA SER A 632 -8.59 -33.20 -2.01
C SER A 632 -7.88 -31.94 -1.53
N GLU A 633 -8.06 -30.85 -2.27
CA GLU A 633 -7.49 -29.54 -1.96
C GLU A 633 -7.90 -29.07 -0.56
N ILE A 634 -6.92 -28.57 0.21
CA ILE A 634 -7.18 -27.92 1.49
C ILE A 634 -7.82 -26.56 1.22
N SER A 635 -9.04 -26.37 1.71
CA SER A 635 -9.87 -25.20 1.43
C SER A 635 -9.83 -24.16 2.55
N LYS A 636 -9.70 -24.59 3.82
CA LYS A 636 -9.74 -23.73 5.01
C LYS A 636 -8.75 -24.21 6.08
N ILE A 637 -8.16 -23.26 6.80
CA ILE A 637 -7.29 -23.50 7.96
C ILE A 637 -7.76 -22.61 9.11
N ALA A 638 -7.88 -23.18 10.30
CA ALA A 638 -8.01 -22.45 11.56
C ALA A 638 -6.98 -23.00 12.54
N PHE A 639 -6.19 -22.17 13.20
CA PHE A 639 -5.11 -22.66 14.05
C PHE A 639 -4.96 -21.82 15.33
N SER A 640 -4.47 -22.44 16.39
CA SER A 640 -4.07 -21.76 17.63
C SER A 640 -2.78 -22.35 18.16
N SER A 641 -1.80 -21.48 18.38
CA SER A 641 -0.54 -21.80 19.03
C SER A 641 -0.68 -21.97 20.55
N THR A 642 -1.75 -21.47 21.15
CA THR A 642 -2.03 -21.59 22.58
C THR A 642 -2.54 -22.98 22.93
N TYR A 643 -3.42 -23.52 22.08
CA TYR A 643 -3.95 -24.88 22.22
C TYR A 643 -3.14 -25.93 21.43
N ASN A 644 -2.04 -25.53 20.79
CA ASN A 644 -1.17 -26.41 19.99
C ASN A 644 -1.92 -27.24 18.93
N CYS A 645 -2.93 -26.65 18.28
CA CYS A 645 -3.77 -27.37 17.33
C CYS A 645 -3.97 -26.58 16.02
N VAL A 646 -4.02 -27.32 14.91
CA VAL A 646 -4.40 -26.81 13.58
C VAL A 646 -5.60 -27.61 13.10
N PHE A 647 -6.63 -26.94 12.63
CA PHE A 647 -7.78 -27.55 11.99
C PHE A 647 -7.74 -27.24 10.50
N VAL A 648 -7.93 -28.27 9.69
CA VAL A 648 -7.92 -28.17 8.23
C VAL A 648 -9.20 -28.79 7.67
N ALA A 649 -9.78 -28.14 6.67
CA ALA A 649 -10.88 -28.68 5.90
C ALA A 649 -10.51 -28.81 4.43
N ASP A 650 -10.99 -29.85 3.77
CA ASP A 650 -10.89 -30.00 2.32
C ASP A 650 -12.14 -29.50 1.58
N ASN A 651 -12.06 -29.45 0.25
CA ASN A 651 -13.22 -29.19 -0.61
C ASN A 651 -14.28 -30.32 -0.54
N GLY A 652 -13.92 -31.50 -0.03
CA GLY A 652 -14.83 -32.63 0.19
C GLY A 652 -15.68 -32.51 1.47
N GLY A 653 -15.44 -31.50 2.31
CA GLY A 653 -16.17 -31.28 3.56
C GLY A 653 -15.64 -32.10 4.76
N VAL A 654 -14.47 -32.73 4.62
CA VAL A 654 -13.77 -33.46 5.69
C VAL A 654 -12.99 -32.47 6.54
N VAL A 655 -13.02 -32.66 7.88
CA VAL A 655 -12.28 -31.80 8.82
C VAL A 655 -11.34 -32.65 9.67
N SER A 656 -10.06 -32.28 9.68
CA SER A 656 -9.01 -32.92 10.49
C SER A 656 -8.41 -31.95 11.50
N MET A 657 -8.10 -32.46 12.69
CA MET A 657 -7.22 -31.82 13.67
C MET A 657 -5.79 -32.29 13.45
N ILE A 658 -4.83 -31.39 13.60
CA ILE A 658 -3.41 -31.70 13.71
C ILE A 658 -2.98 -31.18 15.08
N ASP A 659 -2.38 -32.06 15.87
CA ASP A 659 -1.74 -31.68 17.12
C ASP A 659 -0.28 -31.32 16.83
N LEU A 660 0.06 -30.05 17.06
CA LEU A 660 1.39 -29.50 16.80
C LEU A 660 2.48 -30.15 17.65
N SER A 661 2.12 -30.68 18.83
CA SER A 661 3.05 -31.29 19.76
C SER A 661 3.38 -32.74 19.40
N THR A 662 2.38 -33.51 18.96
CA THR A 662 2.56 -34.93 18.58
C THR A 662 2.86 -35.12 17.09
N GLN A 663 2.67 -34.07 16.27
CA GLN A 663 2.80 -34.12 14.81
C GLN A 663 1.90 -35.18 14.15
N ASN A 664 0.82 -35.56 14.84
CA ASN A 664 -0.18 -36.48 14.32
C ASN A 664 -1.45 -35.71 14.00
N TYR A 665 -2.25 -36.28 13.09
CA TYR A 665 -3.56 -35.77 12.78
C TYR A 665 -4.65 -36.77 13.16
N GLU A 666 -5.80 -36.24 13.58
CA GLU A 666 -7.02 -36.97 13.88
C GLU A 666 -8.16 -36.43 13.01
N LEU A 667 -8.92 -37.32 12.38
CA LEU A 667 -10.12 -36.97 11.63
C LEU A 667 -11.27 -36.69 12.61
N ILE A 668 -11.69 -35.43 12.71
CA ILE A 668 -12.78 -35.04 13.62
C ILE A 668 -14.14 -35.26 12.96
N ILE A 669 -14.24 -34.93 11.66
CA ILE A 669 -15.50 -35.05 10.92
C ILE A 669 -15.27 -35.81 9.63
N PHE A 670 -15.94 -36.96 9.55
CA PHE A 670 -15.94 -37.83 8.38
C PHE A 670 -17.37 -38.33 8.15
N ASP A 671 -18.14 -37.58 7.35
CA ASP A 671 -19.52 -37.96 7.03
C ASP A 671 -19.56 -38.69 5.68
N ILE A 672 -19.39 -40.03 5.71
CA ILE A 672 -19.65 -40.89 4.53
C ILE A 672 -21.14 -41.28 4.45
N SER A 673 -21.98 -40.83 5.38
CA SER A 673 -23.35 -41.34 5.51
C SER A 673 -24.40 -40.57 4.70
N SER A 674 -24.04 -39.37 4.22
CA SER A 674 -24.85 -38.55 3.32
C SER A 674 -24.60 -38.93 1.85
N GLU A 675 -25.67 -39.09 1.05
CA GLU A 675 -25.56 -39.35 -0.40
C GLU A 675 -24.88 -38.20 -1.18
N GLU A 676 -24.73 -37.01 -0.57
CA GLU A 676 -23.94 -35.89 -1.10
C GLU A 676 -23.05 -35.24 0.00
N PRO A 677 -21.74 -35.04 -0.23
CA PRO A 677 -20.85 -34.38 0.74
C PRO A 677 -21.22 -32.89 0.90
N VAL A 678 -21.42 -32.44 2.15
CA VAL A 678 -21.74 -31.04 2.46
C VAL A 678 -20.45 -30.25 2.67
N SER A 679 -20.26 -29.20 1.86
CA SER A 679 -19.08 -28.33 1.93
C SER A 679 -18.92 -27.66 3.30
N VAL A 680 -17.65 -27.41 3.67
CA VAL A 680 -17.28 -26.56 4.80
C VAL A 680 -16.96 -25.17 4.26
N ASP A 681 -17.83 -24.21 4.55
CA ASP A 681 -17.71 -22.85 4.00
C ASP A 681 -16.87 -21.94 4.92
N TYR A 682 -16.82 -22.25 6.23
CA TYR A 682 -16.07 -21.46 7.21
C TYR A 682 -15.58 -22.30 8.40
N LEU A 683 -14.35 -22.03 8.84
CA LEU A 683 -13.77 -22.56 10.09
C LEU A 683 -13.40 -21.39 11.00
N TYR A 684 -13.83 -21.42 12.25
CA TYR A 684 -13.53 -20.35 13.20
C TYR A 684 -13.22 -20.90 14.58
N LEU A 685 -12.06 -20.51 15.11
CA LEU A 685 -11.61 -20.89 16.42
C LEU A 685 -11.88 -19.77 17.42
N SER A 686 -12.46 -20.09 18.56
CA SER A 686 -12.72 -19.09 19.59
C SER A 686 -12.82 -19.69 20.99
N GLU A 687 -13.01 -18.83 21.97
CA GLU A 687 -13.16 -19.18 23.38
C GLU A 687 -14.56 -18.78 23.86
N LEU A 688 -15.22 -19.66 24.61
CA LEU A 688 -16.46 -19.37 25.32
C LEU A 688 -16.18 -19.34 26.82
N ILE A 689 -16.99 -18.61 27.57
CA ILE A 689 -16.89 -18.54 29.03
C ILE A 689 -18.09 -19.27 29.63
N GLU A 690 -17.83 -20.30 30.41
CA GLU A 690 -18.83 -20.96 31.25
C GLU A 690 -18.78 -20.34 32.64
N THR A 691 -19.91 -19.86 33.16
CA THR A 691 -19.99 -19.28 34.51
C THR A 691 -20.75 -20.23 35.42
N THR A 692 -20.10 -20.69 36.49
CA THR A 692 -20.68 -21.58 37.50
C THR A 692 -20.83 -20.85 38.83
N GLU A 693 -22.00 -20.96 39.45
CA GLU A 693 -22.28 -20.35 40.75
C GLU A 693 -21.95 -21.34 41.87
N ILE A 694 -20.94 -21.04 42.69
CA ILE A 694 -20.52 -21.85 43.83
C ILE A 694 -21.07 -21.21 45.13
N PRO A 695 -21.86 -21.93 45.95
CA PRO A 695 -22.31 -21.43 47.25
C PRO A 695 -21.13 -21.24 48.22
N ALA A 696 -21.00 -20.08 48.87
CA ALA A 696 -19.93 -19.83 49.83
C ALA A 696 -20.00 -20.76 51.07
N PRO A 697 -18.86 -21.21 51.62
CA PRO A 697 -18.83 -22.07 52.81
C PRO A 697 -19.28 -21.31 54.07
N GLN A 698 -20.35 -21.80 54.73
CA GLN A 698 -20.86 -21.20 55.97
C GLN A 698 -19.90 -21.43 57.15
N THR A 699 -19.21 -20.38 57.61
CA THR A 699 -18.46 -20.39 58.86
C THR A 699 -19.38 -20.02 60.04
N GLN A 700 -19.56 -20.92 61.00
CA GLN A 700 -20.35 -20.65 62.21
C GLN A 700 -19.57 -19.74 63.19
N PRO A 701 -20.20 -18.72 63.81
CA PRO A 701 -19.49 -17.84 64.74
C PRO A 701 -19.34 -18.45 66.13
N ILE A 702 -18.12 -18.43 66.65
CA ILE A 702 -17.76 -18.79 68.03
C ILE A 702 -18.24 -17.68 68.97
N LYS A 703 -19.04 -18.05 69.99
CA LYS A 703 -19.49 -17.14 71.05
C LYS A 703 -18.34 -16.85 72.04
N SER A 704 -17.98 -15.59 72.22
CA SER A 704 -17.35 -15.13 73.46
C SER A 704 -18.05 -13.86 73.96
N GLY A 705 -18.42 -13.87 75.24
CA GLY A 705 -19.20 -12.81 75.86
C GLY A 705 -18.34 -11.81 76.61
N SER A 706 -18.76 -10.55 76.62
CA SER A 706 -18.59 -9.70 77.81
C SER A 706 -19.64 -8.59 77.83
N ARG A 707 -20.06 -8.25 79.05
CA ARG A 707 -21.18 -7.40 79.43
C ARG A 707 -20.88 -5.91 79.26
N SER A 708 -21.93 -5.13 78.99
CA SER A 708 -22.00 -3.70 79.37
C SER A 708 -23.41 -3.33 79.90
N PRO A 709 -23.53 -2.28 80.76
CA PRO A 709 -24.59 -2.15 81.78
C PRO A 709 -25.79 -1.27 81.36
N PRO A 710 -26.86 -1.16 82.17
CA PRO A 710 -28.19 -0.77 81.69
C PRO A 710 -28.45 0.74 81.79
N ARG A 711 -29.22 1.30 80.85
CA ARG A 711 -29.95 2.55 81.04
C ARG A 711 -31.40 2.46 80.55
N SER A 712 -32.23 3.17 81.30
CA SER A 712 -33.68 3.14 81.50
C SER A 712 -34.50 3.84 80.39
N PRO A 713 -35.84 3.71 80.42
CA PRO A 713 -36.69 3.77 79.23
C PRO A 713 -37.42 5.10 79.09
N PHE A 714 -37.39 5.73 77.90
CA PHE A 714 -38.46 6.59 77.35
C PHE A 714 -38.10 6.90 75.90
N ASP A 715 -38.60 6.12 74.94
CA ASP A 715 -39.70 6.58 74.09
C ASP A 715 -40.09 5.51 73.07
N ARG A 716 -41.39 5.20 73.06
CA ARG A 716 -42.04 4.35 72.08
C ARG A 716 -42.38 5.21 70.87
N ARG A 717 -42.00 4.77 69.66
CA ARG A 717 -42.92 4.74 68.50
C ARG A 717 -42.40 3.82 67.40
N SER A 718 -43.38 3.25 66.72
CA SER A 718 -43.37 2.09 65.83
C SER A 718 -42.70 2.28 64.48
N SER A 719 -42.04 1.22 64.01
CA SER A 719 -42.29 0.63 62.67
C SER A 719 -41.68 -0.78 62.60
N LYS A 720 -42.49 -1.77 62.22
CA LYS A 720 -42.05 -3.14 61.92
C LYS A 720 -41.16 -3.12 60.67
N SER A 721 -39.86 -3.33 60.81
CA SER A 721 -38.99 -3.75 59.70
C SER A 721 -39.02 -5.28 59.61
N VAL A 722 -39.58 -5.80 58.53
CA VAL A 722 -39.35 -7.18 58.10
C VAL A 722 -37.87 -7.26 57.72
N SER A 723 -37.11 -8.10 58.41
CA SER A 723 -35.73 -8.41 58.06
C SER A 723 -35.73 -9.15 56.72
N ILE A 724 -35.31 -8.46 55.65
CA ILE A 724 -34.84 -9.10 54.43
C ILE A 724 -33.53 -9.78 54.82
N GLN A 725 -33.50 -11.11 54.75
CA GLN A 725 -32.24 -11.86 54.80
C GLN A 725 -31.44 -11.44 53.57
N ASP A 726 -30.22 -10.94 53.77
CA ASP A 726 -29.27 -10.73 52.68
C ASP A 726 -29.09 -12.06 51.93
N PRO A 727 -29.08 -12.06 50.58
CA PRO A 727 -28.85 -13.26 49.81
C PRO A 727 -27.47 -13.86 50.16
N PRO A 728 -27.31 -15.20 50.14
CA PRO A 728 -26.02 -15.81 50.41
C PRO A 728 -24.97 -15.27 49.43
N GLU A 729 -23.76 -14.95 49.91
CA GLU A 729 -22.62 -14.67 49.02
C GLU A 729 -22.41 -15.88 48.09
N VAL A 730 -22.58 -15.66 46.79
CA VAL A 730 -22.33 -16.63 45.73
C VAL A 730 -20.99 -16.26 45.11
N ILE A 731 -20.06 -17.22 45.05
CA ILE A 731 -18.80 -17.05 44.34
C ILE A 731 -19.04 -17.49 42.89
N GLN A 732 -18.88 -16.59 41.93
CA GLN A 732 -18.95 -16.93 40.50
C GLN A 732 -17.58 -17.42 40.03
N HIS A 733 -17.54 -18.63 39.47
CA HIS A 733 -16.34 -19.23 38.89
C HIS A 733 -16.49 -19.27 37.37
N HIS A 734 -15.56 -18.64 36.66
CA HIS A 734 -15.54 -18.59 35.20
C HIS A 734 -14.53 -19.61 34.65
N GLN A 735 -14.97 -20.48 33.75
CA GLN A 735 -14.14 -21.44 33.03
C GLN A 735 -14.10 -21.06 31.54
N VAL A 736 -12.91 -20.92 30.99
CA VAL A 736 -12.72 -20.68 29.55
C VAL A 736 -12.72 -22.03 28.82
N VAL A 737 -13.59 -22.15 27.83
CA VAL A 737 -13.80 -23.38 27.05
C VAL A 737 -13.48 -23.08 25.58
N PRO A 738 -12.41 -23.68 25.02
CA PRO A 738 -12.07 -23.46 23.63
C PRO A 738 -12.95 -24.29 22.69
N VAL A 739 -13.46 -23.64 21.66
CA VAL A 739 -14.40 -24.22 20.71
C VAL A 739 -14.00 -23.93 19.27
N LEU A 740 -14.22 -24.93 18.41
CA LEU A 740 -14.19 -24.79 16.96
C LEU A 740 -15.63 -24.68 16.45
N PHE A 741 -15.91 -23.63 15.69
CA PHE A 741 -17.13 -23.47 14.92
C PHE A 741 -16.88 -23.90 13.47
N VAL A 742 -17.75 -24.77 12.94
CA VAL A 742 -17.70 -25.27 11.56
C VAL A 742 -19.00 -24.86 10.86
N GLY A 743 -18.89 -23.93 9.91
CA GLY A 743 -20.01 -23.48 9.07
C GLY A 743 -20.18 -24.40 7.86
N ARG A 744 -21.38 -24.97 7.71
CA ARG A 744 -21.71 -25.91 6.63
C ARG A 744 -22.54 -25.24 5.52
N GLY A 745 -22.43 -25.79 4.31
CA GLY A 745 -23.20 -25.35 3.13
C GLY A 745 -24.72 -25.48 3.26
N ASN A 746 -25.21 -26.26 4.22
CA ASN A 746 -26.63 -26.43 4.52
C ASN A 746 -27.16 -25.46 5.60
N GLY A 747 -26.37 -24.46 6.00
CA GLY A 747 -26.76 -23.44 6.97
C GLY A 747 -26.67 -23.83 8.44
N LYS A 748 -26.06 -24.99 8.73
CA LYS A 748 -25.77 -25.45 10.09
C LYS A 748 -24.41 -24.92 10.55
N LEU A 749 -24.36 -24.46 11.79
CA LEU A 749 -23.14 -24.10 12.50
C LEU A 749 -22.86 -25.15 13.58
N GLU A 750 -21.90 -26.03 13.31
CA GLU A 750 -21.50 -27.08 14.25
C GLU A 750 -20.47 -26.53 15.23
N MET A 751 -20.55 -26.95 16.50
CA MET A 751 -19.64 -26.53 17.56
C MET A 751 -18.94 -27.74 18.17
N PHE A 752 -17.61 -27.72 18.16
CA PHE A 752 -16.75 -28.78 18.66
C PHE A 752 -15.89 -28.29 19.82
N HIS A 753 -15.76 -29.11 20.86
CA HIS A 753 -14.83 -28.85 21.94
C HIS A 753 -13.43 -29.31 21.52
N ILE A 754 -12.45 -28.40 21.58
CA ILE A 754 -11.10 -28.69 21.07
C ILE A 754 -10.46 -29.87 21.82
N GLN A 755 -10.45 -29.84 23.15
CA GLN A 755 -9.67 -30.82 23.93
C GLN A 755 -10.24 -32.24 23.86
N SER A 756 -11.54 -32.38 23.60
CA SER A 756 -12.20 -33.70 23.51
C SER A 756 -12.48 -34.13 22.07
N ALA A 757 -12.23 -33.26 21.08
CA ALA A 757 -12.58 -33.44 19.68
C ALA A 757 -14.05 -33.87 19.45
N LYS A 758 -14.95 -33.53 20.38
CA LYS A 758 -16.36 -33.96 20.34
C LYS A 758 -17.27 -32.80 19.96
N LYS A 759 -18.26 -33.11 19.12
CA LYS A 759 -19.37 -32.21 18.81
C LYS A 759 -20.18 -31.96 20.09
N VAL A 760 -20.27 -30.69 20.48
CA VAL A 760 -20.96 -30.24 21.70
C VAL A 760 -22.35 -29.70 21.37
N GLY A 761 -22.50 -29.08 20.19
CA GLY A 761 -23.76 -28.50 19.77
C GLY A 761 -23.83 -28.30 18.26
N GLU A 762 -25.06 -28.08 17.79
CA GLU A 762 -25.36 -27.71 16.42
C GLU A 762 -26.42 -26.62 16.43
N LEU A 763 -26.09 -25.50 15.79
CA LEU A 763 -26.94 -24.33 15.72
C LEU A 763 -27.45 -24.13 14.30
N VAL A 764 -28.76 -24.07 14.13
CA VAL A 764 -29.38 -23.70 12.84
C VAL A 764 -29.64 -22.20 12.89
N ILE A 765 -28.82 -21.41 12.17
CA ILE A 765 -28.88 -19.94 12.24
C ILE A 765 -30.14 -19.39 11.58
N ASP A 766 -30.50 -19.94 10.42
CA ASP A 766 -31.71 -19.59 9.68
C ASP A 766 -32.49 -20.87 9.35
N ALA A 767 -33.40 -21.24 10.25
CA ALA A 767 -34.21 -22.45 10.14
C ALA A 767 -35.18 -22.43 8.95
N GLU A 768 -35.46 -21.27 8.35
CA GLU A 768 -36.42 -21.14 7.25
C GLU A 768 -35.76 -21.26 5.87
N LYS A 769 -34.50 -20.80 5.72
CA LYS A 769 -33.85 -20.69 4.41
C LYS A 769 -32.71 -21.68 4.17
N ALA A 770 -32.13 -22.30 5.21
CA ALA A 770 -31.02 -23.28 5.10
C ALA A 770 -29.84 -22.81 4.20
N ASN A 771 -29.55 -21.51 4.21
CA ASN A 771 -28.48 -20.91 3.40
C ASN A 771 -27.09 -21.19 3.99
N PRO A 772 -26.04 -21.33 3.16
CA PRO A 772 -24.66 -21.57 3.61
C PRO A 772 -24.17 -20.49 4.59
N VAL A 773 -23.43 -20.92 5.62
CA VAL A 773 -22.81 -20.02 6.61
C VAL A 773 -21.47 -19.53 6.07
N SER A 774 -21.44 -18.32 5.50
CA SER A 774 -20.27 -17.79 4.79
C SER A 774 -19.24 -17.09 5.68
N SER A 775 -19.63 -16.64 6.87
CA SER A 775 -18.73 -15.97 7.82
C SER A 775 -19.25 -16.05 9.25
N VAL A 776 -18.34 -16.24 10.20
CA VAL A 776 -18.60 -16.21 11.64
C VAL A 776 -17.52 -15.39 12.32
N ILE A 777 -17.92 -14.39 13.11
CA ILE A 777 -16.99 -13.53 13.86
C ILE A 777 -17.49 -13.37 15.28
N MET A 778 -16.64 -13.63 16.28
CA MET A 778 -16.98 -13.35 17.67
C MET A 778 -16.66 -11.90 18.03
N VAL A 779 -17.63 -11.24 18.64
CA VAL A 779 -17.51 -9.87 19.14
C VAL A 779 -17.91 -9.79 20.61
N SER A 780 -17.33 -8.85 21.33
CA SER A 780 -17.73 -8.51 22.68
C SER A 780 -19.03 -7.70 22.69
N ALA A 781 -19.53 -7.42 23.88
CA ALA A 781 -20.63 -6.48 24.14
C ALA A 781 -20.46 -5.09 23.51
N ASN A 782 -19.22 -4.60 23.37
CA ASN A 782 -18.92 -3.30 22.75
C ASN A 782 -18.63 -3.41 21.23
N GLY A 783 -18.83 -4.59 20.65
CA GLY A 783 -18.58 -4.87 19.23
C GLY A 783 -17.11 -5.07 18.86
N ARG A 784 -16.18 -5.08 19.83
CA ARG A 784 -14.76 -5.39 19.57
C ARG A 784 -14.65 -6.87 19.20
N ARG A 785 -13.93 -7.17 18.12
CA ARG A 785 -13.59 -8.54 17.73
C ARG A 785 -12.80 -9.24 18.84
N ILE A 786 -13.13 -10.50 19.11
CA ILE A 786 -12.43 -11.35 20.08
C ILE A 786 -11.65 -12.41 19.29
N ASP A 787 -10.33 -12.42 19.43
CA ASP A 787 -9.43 -13.41 18.84
C ASP A 787 -8.67 -14.15 19.95
N ILE A 788 -8.19 -15.36 19.67
CA ILE A 788 -7.38 -16.14 20.61
C ILE A 788 -5.95 -15.61 20.57
N GLU A 789 -5.43 -15.17 21.71
CA GLU A 789 -4.03 -14.77 21.80
C GLU A 789 -3.11 -15.98 21.59
N GLY A 790 -2.06 -15.80 20.79
CA GLY A 790 -1.07 -16.83 20.54
C GLY A 790 -0.01 -16.93 21.63
N ARG A 791 0.63 -18.10 21.73
CA ARG A 791 1.77 -18.32 22.64
C ARG A 791 2.90 -17.33 22.33
N ALA A 792 3.42 -16.66 23.36
CA ALA A 792 4.57 -15.76 23.21
C ALA A 792 5.83 -16.51 22.78
N TRP A 793 6.53 -15.99 21.77
CA TRP A 793 7.80 -16.54 21.31
C TRP A 793 8.93 -16.28 22.31
N SER A 794 9.47 -17.35 22.91
CA SER A 794 10.70 -17.32 23.71
C SER A 794 11.91 -17.53 22.78
N GLY A 795 12.82 -16.55 22.72
CA GLY A 795 14.03 -16.65 21.89
C GLY A 795 14.96 -17.82 22.29
N PRO A 796 16.02 -18.08 21.51
CA PRO A 796 16.88 -19.27 21.65
C PRO A 796 17.68 -19.40 22.96
N GLU A 797 17.65 -18.43 23.88
CA GLU A 797 18.47 -18.45 25.11
C GLU A 797 17.77 -19.03 26.36
N ALA A 798 16.50 -19.42 26.29
CA ALA A 798 15.72 -19.83 27.47
C ALA A 798 15.39 -21.33 27.52
N SER A 799 16.36 -22.22 27.32
CA SER A 799 16.18 -23.65 27.64
C SER A 799 17.34 -24.20 28.48
N THR A 800 17.26 -23.99 29.80
CA THR A 800 17.90 -24.89 30.76
C THR A 800 16.84 -25.76 31.42
N THR A 801 17.09 -27.06 31.35
CA THR A 801 16.33 -28.20 31.87
C THR A 801 15.68 -28.02 33.25
N THR A 802 14.40 -28.37 33.36
CA THR A 802 13.87 -29.28 34.40
C THR A 802 12.49 -29.80 33.99
N GLY A 803 12.33 -31.11 33.89
CA GLY A 803 11.02 -31.75 33.76
C GLY A 803 10.42 -32.03 35.13
N THR A 804 9.15 -31.69 35.34
CA THR A 804 8.19 -32.48 36.15
C THR A 804 6.76 -31.98 35.94
N SER A 805 5.85 -32.95 35.95
CA SER A 805 4.38 -32.96 36.07
C SER A 805 3.59 -31.66 36.35
N LEU A 806 2.47 -31.56 35.62
CA LEU A 806 1.27 -30.74 35.83
C LEU A 806 0.87 -30.54 37.31
N GLU A 807 0.84 -29.28 37.77
CA GLU A 807 -0.21 -28.69 38.61
C GLU A 807 -0.03 -27.16 38.68
N GLN A 808 -1.13 -26.42 38.44
CA GLN A 808 -1.42 -25.01 38.74
C GLN A 808 -0.39 -23.93 38.36
N VAL A 809 -0.71 -23.13 37.33
CA VAL A 809 0.05 -21.93 36.95
C VAL A 809 -0.72 -20.70 37.41
N ASP A 810 -0.24 -20.10 38.51
CA ASP A 810 -0.42 -18.69 38.81
C ASP A 810 0.37 -17.86 37.79
N VAL A 811 -0.21 -16.73 37.39
CA VAL A 811 0.34 -15.80 36.40
C VAL A 811 1.55 -15.08 36.98
N GLU A 812 2.76 -15.55 36.65
CA GLU A 812 3.99 -14.78 36.82
C GLU A 812 4.22 -13.90 35.57
N VAL A 813 4.11 -12.59 35.77
CA VAL A 813 4.48 -11.54 34.81
C VAL A 813 5.99 -11.33 34.88
N SER A 814 6.72 -11.68 33.82
CA SER A 814 8.15 -11.37 33.69
C SER A 814 8.36 -9.88 33.32
N PRO A 815 9.21 -9.13 34.04
CA PRO A 815 9.49 -7.74 33.73
C PRO A 815 10.44 -7.61 32.53
N CYS A 816 10.17 -6.60 31.68
CA CYS A 816 11.00 -6.23 30.55
C CYS A 816 12.37 -5.71 31.02
N LEU A 817 13.43 -6.15 30.32
CA LEU A 817 14.79 -5.65 30.50
C LEU A 817 14.86 -4.15 30.18
N ASN A 818 15.32 -3.38 31.17
CA ASN A 818 15.57 -1.95 31.08
C ASN A 818 16.63 -1.64 30.01
N GLU A 819 16.32 -0.66 29.16
CA GLU A 819 17.29 0.12 28.42
C GLU A 819 18.36 0.68 29.40
N GLU A 820 19.63 0.64 28.99
CA GLU A 820 20.73 1.26 29.74
C GLU A 820 20.47 2.76 29.93
N ALA A 821 19.97 3.13 31.11
CA ALA A 821 19.84 4.51 31.55
C ALA A 821 21.24 5.11 31.75
N GLN A 822 21.51 6.21 31.06
CA GLN A 822 22.68 7.06 31.35
C GLN A 822 22.70 7.43 32.86
N PRO A 823 23.87 7.41 33.53
CA PRO A 823 23.93 7.67 34.97
C PRO A 823 23.54 9.11 35.29
N THR A 824 22.49 9.27 36.10
CA THR A 824 22.11 10.55 36.72
C THR A 824 23.24 11.05 37.63
N PRO A 825 23.59 12.35 37.58
CA PRO A 825 24.67 12.90 38.41
C PRO A 825 24.30 12.85 39.89
N ARG A 826 25.07 12.09 40.69
CA ARG A 826 24.85 11.96 42.14
C ARG A 826 25.01 13.31 42.86
N LEU A 827 24.06 13.63 43.74
CA LEU A 827 24.14 14.84 44.55
C LEU A 827 25.24 14.72 45.61
N ALA A 828 26.11 15.73 45.75
CA ALA A 828 27.18 15.70 46.75
C ALA A 828 26.60 15.78 48.17
N VAL A 829 26.96 14.79 49.01
CA VAL A 829 26.60 14.68 50.45
C VAL A 829 27.89 14.78 51.28
N SER A 830 27.87 15.54 52.38
CA SER A 830 29.00 15.66 53.31
C SER A 830 29.18 14.39 54.15
N GLU A 831 30.42 13.94 54.38
CA GLU A 831 30.70 12.79 55.26
C GLU A 831 30.17 12.99 56.69
N GLU A 832 30.12 14.24 57.17
CA GLU A 832 29.55 14.58 58.48
C GLU A 832 28.04 14.29 58.55
N ASP A 833 27.32 14.52 57.45
CA ASP A 833 25.87 14.29 57.37
C ASP A 833 25.56 12.79 57.26
N THR A 834 26.39 12.02 56.56
CA THR A 834 26.28 10.55 56.52
C THR A 834 26.53 9.93 57.89
N LEU A 835 27.59 10.37 58.60
CA LEU A 835 27.90 9.93 59.97
C LEU A 835 26.78 10.29 60.95
N PHE A 836 26.18 11.47 60.80
CA PHE A 836 25.05 11.89 61.63
C PHE A 836 23.82 11.00 61.42
N VAL A 837 23.44 10.71 60.16
CA VAL A 837 22.32 9.81 59.86
C VAL A 837 22.59 8.40 60.36
N HIS A 838 23.82 7.90 60.23
CA HIS A 838 24.21 6.59 60.77
C HIS A 838 24.09 6.52 62.29
N LYS A 839 24.48 7.59 63.02
CA LYS A 839 24.30 7.69 64.47
C LYS A 839 22.81 7.68 64.84
N MET A 840 21.98 8.45 64.13
CA MET A 840 20.52 8.50 64.36
C MET A 840 19.84 7.16 64.04
N LEU A 841 20.33 6.41 63.05
CA LEU A 841 19.88 5.06 62.75
C LEU A 841 20.18 4.10 63.90
N MET A 842 21.39 4.12 64.48
CA MET A 842 21.73 3.27 65.62
C MET A 842 20.89 3.61 66.86
N GLU A 843 20.63 4.89 67.12
CA GLU A 843 19.72 5.31 68.19
C GLU A 843 18.26 4.91 67.91
N ALA A 844 17.80 5.01 66.65
CA ALA A 844 16.43 4.61 66.28
C ALA A 844 16.22 3.08 66.39
N ILE A 845 17.24 2.28 66.04
CA ILE A 845 17.23 0.83 66.22
C ILE A 845 17.11 0.49 67.71
N ALA A 846 17.91 1.15 68.57
CA ALA A 846 17.87 0.97 70.02
C ALA A 846 16.51 1.37 70.64
N ASP A 847 15.86 2.43 70.14
CA ASP A 847 14.54 2.86 70.63
C ASP A 847 13.41 1.89 70.22
N THR A 848 13.54 1.19 69.09
CA THR A 848 12.53 0.24 68.60
C THR A 848 12.68 -1.20 69.13
N LEU A 849 13.87 -1.58 69.58
CA LEU A 849 14.17 -2.91 70.14
C LEU A 849 14.41 -2.75 71.66
N GLY A 850 13.34 -2.82 72.45
CA GLY A 850 13.44 -2.77 73.91
C GLY A 850 14.32 -3.89 74.48
N ASP A 851 15.03 -3.61 75.57
CA ASP A 851 15.99 -4.48 76.28
C ASP A 851 15.59 -5.97 76.33
N HIS A 852 16.09 -6.78 75.39
CA HIS A 852 16.62 -8.14 75.57
C HIS A 852 16.99 -8.80 74.22
N GLU A 853 18.15 -9.45 74.21
CA GLU A 853 18.74 -10.38 73.23
C GLU A 853 19.78 -9.87 72.21
N ASP A 854 20.78 -10.75 72.03
CA ASP A 854 22.16 -10.52 71.61
C ASP A 854 22.37 -10.15 70.14
N ILE A 855 23.27 -9.19 69.92
CA ILE A 855 23.88 -8.86 68.63
C ILE A 855 25.01 -9.86 68.35
N SER A 856 24.67 -11.04 67.82
CA SER A 856 25.58 -11.86 67.00
C SER A 856 24.92 -13.16 66.58
N GLN A 857 24.13 -13.14 65.51
CA GLN A 857 23.97 -14.26 64.59
C GLN A 857 23.27 -13.78 63.33
N GLY A 858 23.92 -14.02 62.19
CA GLY A 858 23.37 -13.72 60.87
C GLY A 858 22.05 -14.47 60.69
N ARG A 859 20.96 -13.71 60.54
CA ARG A 859 19.70 -14.26 60.09
C ARG A 859 19.81 -14.42 58.57
N GLU A 860 19.91 -15.67 58.15
CA GLU A 860 19.80 -16.08 56.75
C GLU A 860 18.54 -15.44 56.13
N THR A 861 18.73 -14.89 54.94
CA THR A 861 17.65 -14.40 54.08
C THR A 861 16.61 -15.51 53.86
N PRO A 862 15.30 -15.24 53.99
CA PRO A 862 14.30 -16.21 53.59
C PRO A 862 14.45 -16.46 52.08
N LYS A 863 14.78 -17.69 51.70
CA LYS A 863 14.70 -18.15 50.31
C LYS A 863 13.20 -18.18 49.95
N GLY A 864 12.73 -17.17 49.21
CA GLY A 864 11.35 -17.10 48.70
C GLY A 864 10.68 -15.72 48.64
N GLY A 865 11.40 -14.61 48.83
CA GLY A 865 10.86 -13.26 48.57
C GLY A 865 11.47 -12.66 47.31
N SER A 866 10.66 -12.05 46.44
CA SER A 866 11.12 -11.34 45.23
C SER A 866 12.30 -10.43 45.56
N GLU A 867 13.40 -10.51 44.80
CA GLU A 867 14.48 -9.53 44.93
C GLU A 867 13.91 -8.13 44.70
N PHE A 868 14.20 -7.19 45.61
CA PHE A 868 13.81 -5.78 45.43
C PHE A 868 14.67 -5.20 44.30
N GLU A 869 14.18 -5.26 43.07
CA GLU A 869 14.84 -4.66 41.92
C GLU A 869 14.68 -3.13 41.98
N GLN A 870 15.79 -2.41 42.07
CA GLN A 870 15.78 -0.94 42.07
C GLN A 870 15.60 -0.42 40.64
N THR A 871 14.36 -0.21 40.24
CA THR A 871 14.01 0.52 39.01
C THR A 871 13.68 1.99 39.35
N SER A 872 13.84 2.90 38.39
CA SER A 872 13.51 4.34 38.52
C SER A 872 14.07 5.05 39.77
N VAL A 873 15.38 4.94 40.00
CA VAL A 873 16.05 5.58 41.16
C VAL A 873 16.05 7.11 41.06
N LEU A 874 15.47 7.78 42.05
CA LEU A 874 15.36 9.24 42.17
C LEU A 874 16.09 9.71 43.43
N GLU A 875 17.15 10.50 43.27
CA GLU A 875 17.88 11.12 44.38
C GLU A 875 17.49 12.60 44.51
N LEU A 876 16.83 12.97 45.60
CA LEU A 876 16.26 14.31 45.79
C LEU A 876 16.77 14.99 47.06
N ARG A 877 17.09 16.29 46.96
CA ARG A 877 17.47 17.13 48.12
C ARG A 877 16.24 17.75 48.74
N VAL A 878 15.95 17.37 49.97
CA VAL A 878 14.76 17.74 50.73
C VAL A 878 15.11 18.78 51.81
N PRO A 879 14.41 19.93 51.85
CA PRO A 879 14.60 20.93 52.90
C PRO A 879 14.20 20.42 54.30
N PRO A 880 14.66 21.10 55.38
CA PRO A 880 14.25 20.75 56.75
C PRO A 880 12.73 20.92 56.91
N GLY A 881 12.10 19.93 57.55
CA GLY A 881 10.64 19.87 57.68
C GLY A 881 10.06 18.47 57.46
N SER A 882 8.73 18.37 57.53
CA SER A 882 8.00 17.13 57.24
C SER A 882 7.93 16.85 55.74
N LEU A 883 8.12 15.59 55.34
CA LEU A 883 8.09 15.18 53.93
C LEU A 883 6.70 15.27 53.30
N GLY A 884 5.63 15.21 54.10
CA GLY A 884 4.25 15.21 53.58
C GLY A 884 3.91 13.97 52.77
N LEU A 885 4.44 12.80 53.15
CA LEU A 885 4.17 11.51 52.51
C LEU A 885 3.24 10.68 53.39
N HIS A 886 2.24 10.05 52.77
CA HIS A 886 1.53 8.91 53.32
C HIS A 886 2.28 7.63 52.93
N LEU A 887 2.60 6.77 53.89
CA LEU A 887 3.25 5.48 53.64
C LEU A 887 2.23 4.34 53.79
N TYR A 888 2.46 3.22 53.10
CA TYR A 888 1.68 2.00 53.31
C TYR A 888 1.98 1.41 54.69
N THR A 889 0.95 1.13 55.49
CA THR A 889 1.08 0.50 56.81
C THR A 889 1.21 -1.01 56.73
N ASP A 890 0.76 -1.61 55.62
CA ASP A 890 0.55 -3.06 55.48
C ASP A 890 1.72 -3.76 54.77
N ILE A 891 2.73 -2.99 54.32
CA ILE A 891 3.96 -3.48 53.70
C ILE A 891 5.06 -3.46 54.77
N GLU A 892 5.07 -4.47 55.63
CA GLU A 892 5.88 -4.47 56.87
C GLU A 892 7.41 -4.36 56.69
N PRO A 893 8.07 -4.74 55.56
CA PRO A 893 9.53 -4.61 55.48
C PRO A 893 10.06 -3.27 54.94
N HIS A 894 9.28 -2.37 54.31
CA HIS A 894 9.83 -1.17 53.66
C HIS A 894 8.93 0.09 53.78
N ALA A 895 9.55 1.27 53.82
CA ALA A 895 8.84 2.56 53.80
C ALA A 895 8.43 2.95 52.36
N VAL A 896 7.23 2.54 51.93
CA VAL A 896 6.70 2.74 50.57
C VAL A 896 5.67 3.88 50.52
N VAL A 897 5.80 4.79 49.55
CA VAL A 897 4.92 5.94 49.35
C VAL A 897 3.53 5.48 48.87
N LYS A 898 2.51 5.70 49.69
CA LYS A 898 1.08 5.52 49.38
C LYS A 898 0.46 6.79 48.77
N GLY A 899 0.99 7.96 49.07
CA GLY A 899 0.49 9.22 48.53
C GLY A 899 1.11 10.44 49.19
N PHE A 900 0.60 11.61 48.83
CA PHE A 900 1.09 12.90 49.32
C PHE A 900 0.01 13.58 50.15
N VAL A 901 0.42 14.24 51.25
CA VAL A 901 -0.46 15.06 52.08
C VAL A 901 -0.80 16.33 51.29
N THR A 902 -2.09 16.55 51.04
CA THR A 902 -2.60 17.62 50.15
C THR A 902 -2.17 19.03 50.55
N GLU A 903 -1.94 19.28 51.85
CA GLU A 903 -1.55 20.59 52.40
C GLU A 903 -0.03 20.77 52.61
N SER A 904 0.80 19.81 52.21
CA SER A 904 2.26 19.89 52.40
C SER A 904 2.98 20.41 51.15
N GLU A 905 3.61 21.58 51.25
CA GLU A 905 4.43 22.15 50.17
C GLU A 905 5.58 21.20 49.76
N THR A 906 6.24 20.57 50.74
CA THR A 906 7.31 19.59 50.47
C THR A 906 6.77 18.35 49.76
N GLY A 907 5.55 17.91 50.10
CA GLY A 907 4.92 16.74 49.47
C GLY A 907 4.56 17.00 48.00
N GLN A 908 3.99 18.17 47.72
CA GLN A 908 3.70 18.60 46.34
C GLN A 908 4.98 18.77 45.51
N ARG A 909 6.05 19.29 46.13
CA ARG A 909 7.36 19.40 45.48
C ARG A 909 7.94 18.03 45.12
N LEU A 910 7.92 17.07 46.04
CA LEU A 910 8.39 15.70 45.77
C LEU A 910 7.58 15.03 44.65
N ALA A 911 6.26 15.26 44.60
CA ALA A 911 5.41 14.77 43.51
C ALA A 911 5.78 15.41 42.15
N SER A 912 6.07 16.72 42.13
CA SER A 912 6.50 17.43 40.91
C SER A 912 7.90 17.04 40.43
N GLU A 913 8.78 16.64 41.36
CA GLU A 913 10.16 16.18 41.07
C GLU A 913 10.22 14.68 40.72
N GLY A 914 9.06 14.02 40.56
CA GLY A 914 8.95 12.68 39.97
C GLY A 914 8.70 11.54 40.96
N VAL A 915 8.61 11.79 42.27
CA VAL A 915 8.22 10.74 43.23
C VAL A 915 6.76 10.36 42.98
N ARG A 916 6.49 9.08 42.79
CA ARG A 916 5.13 8.54 42.61
C ARG A 916 4.76 7.57 43.73
N ARG A 917 3.47 7.22 43.81
CA ARG A 917 3.02 6.10 44.65
C ARG A 917 3.78 4.82 44.24
N GLY A 918 4.08 3.95 45.21
CA GLY A 918 4.87 2.73 45.01
C GLY A 918 6.39 2.90 45.14
N HIS A 919 6.93 4.13 45.16
CA HIS A 919 8.35 4.34 45.44
C HIS A 919 8.69 4.05 46.91
N ALA A 920 9.75 3.30 47.16
CA ALA A 920 10.28 3.04 48.50
C ALA A 920 11.46 3.97 48.83
N ILE A 921 11.60 4.34 50.10
CA ILE A 921 12.76 5.09 50.59
C ILE A 921 13.93 4.12 50.77
N VAL A 922 14.94 4.25 49.92
CA VAL A 922 16.10 3.34 49.85
C VAL A 922 17.25 3.80 50.73
N SER A 923 17.55 5.11 50.73
CA SER A 923 18.64 5.66 51.54
C SER A 923 18.42 7.13 51.91
N ILE A 924 19.08 7.57 52.99
CA ILE A 924 19.11 8.96 53.43
C ILE A 924 20.58 9.37 53.63
N ASN A 925 21.02 10.44 52.98
CA ASN A 925 22.41 10.93 52.99
C ASN A 925 23.45 9.81 52.75
N GLY A 926 23.13 8.86 51.85
CA GLY A 926 23.99 7.72 51.52
C GLY A 926 23.93 6.53 52.48
N VAL A 927 23.16 6.59 53.57
CA VAL A 927 22.94 5.46 54.50
C VAL A 927 21.81 4.58 53.96
N ASN A 928 22.11 3.31 53.65
CA ASN A 928 21.13 2.34 53.14
C ASN A 928 20.13 1.91 54.23
N LEU A 929 18.84 2.03 53.91
CA LEU A 929 17.74 1.76 54.84
C LEU A 929 16.87 0.56 54.45
N LEU A 930 17.15 -0.12 53.34
CA LEU A 930 16.34 -1.25 52.83
C LEU A 930 16.23 -2.44 53.80
N ARG A 931 17.17 -2.57 54.73
CA ARG A 931 17.20 -3.68 55.70
C ARG A 931 16.35 -3.42 56.95
N TYR A 932 15.72 -2.25 57.07
CA TYR A 932 15.02 -1.83 58.28
C TYR A 932 13.53 -1.59 58.02
N ASN A 933 12.70 -1.95 59.00
CA ASN A 933 11.26 -1.80 58.89
C ASN A 933 10.82 -0.32 58.82
N MET A 934 9.58 -0.09 58.37
CA MET A 934 9.02 1.26 58.23
C MET A 934 9.14 2.09 59.52
N ASN A 935 8.98 1.47 60.69
CA ASN A 935 9.03 2.16 61.98
C ASN A 935 10.41 2.75 62.29
N VAL A 936 11.49 2.00 62.04
CA VAL A 936 12.87 2.48 62.19
C VAL A 936 13.15 3.60 61.19
N VAL A 937 12.74 3.45 59.93
CA VAL A 937 12.93 4.48 58.89
C VAL A 937 12.20 5.78 59.25
N CYS A 938 10.95 5.70 59.73
CA CYS A 938 10.19 6.85 60.21
C CYS A 938 10.83 7.50 61.44
N SER A 939 11.38 6.72 62.38
CA SER A 939 12.10 7.25 63.55
C SER A 939 13.37 8.01 63.14
N VAL A 940 14.15 7.47 62.19
CA VAL A 940 15.30 8.19 61.63
C VAL A 940 14.87 9.48 60.96
N LEU A 941 13.83 9.44 60.11
CA LEU A 941 13.30 10.62 59.42
C LEU A 941 12.79 11.70 60.38
N GLN A 942 12.24 11.33 61.55
CA GLN A 942 11.87 12.26 62.60
C GLN A 942 13.10 12.90 63.26
N LYS A 943 14.14 12.11 63.56
CA LYS A 943 15.38 12.61 64.17
C LYS A 943 16.20 13.50 63.23
N VAL A 944 16.08 13.30 61.91
CA VAL A 944 16.75 14.13 60.87
C VAL A 944 15.82 15.18 60.27
N ARG A 945 14.65 15.43 60.89
CA ARG A 945 13.62 16.34 60.36
C ARG A 945 14.14 17.77 60.19
N ASP A 946 14.88 18.27 61.16
CA ASP A 946 15.30 19.68 61.25
C ASP A 946 16.54 20.01 60.40
N ARG A 947 17.00 19.07 59.56
CA ARG A 947 18.12 19.24 58.65
C ARG A 947 17.71 19.00 57.19
N GLU A 948 18.39 19.70 56.29
CA GLU A 948 18.36 19.38 54.87
C GLU A 948 19.01 18.00 54.65
N LYS A 949 18.40 17.17 53.81
CA LYS A 949 18.79 15.78 53.62
C LYS A 949 18.53 15.33 52.18
N VAL A 950 19.39 14.47 51.67
CA VAL A 950 19.23 13.82 50.38
C VAL A 950 18.57 12.46 50.59
N ILE A 951 17.45 12.22 49.93
CA ILE A 951 16.68 10.97 50.03
C ILE A 951 16.66 10.31 48.66
N VAL A 952 16.98 9.02 48.63
CA VAL A 952 16.87 8.19 47.43
C VAL A 952 15.59 7.39 47.48
N PHE A 953 14.75 7.57 46.46
CA PHE A 953 13.54 6.80 46.20
C PHE A 953 13.82 5.82 45.06
N ALA A 954 13.30 4.60 45.15
CA ALA A 954 13.33 3.66 44.02
C ALA A 954 12.02 2.87 43.97
N GLN A 955 11.60 2.50 42.77
CA GLN A 955 10.50 1.60 42.55
C GLN A 955 11.04 0.17 42.62
N GLY A 956 10.61 -0.59 43.62
CA GLY A 956 10.99 -2.01 43.74
C GLY A 956 9.84 -2.92 44.15
N TYR A 957 8.61 -2.42 44.11
CA TYR A 957 7.41 -3.23 44.11
C TYR A 957 6.71 -3.01 42.77
N GLY A 958 6.31 -4.10 42.10
CA GLY A 958 5.37 -4.04 40.98
C GLY A 958 4.08 -3.31 41.39
N PRO A 959 3.23 -2.90 40.43
CA PRO A 959 2.06 -2.05 40.70
C PRO A 959 1.26 -2.59 41.89
N LEU A 960 1.18 -1.80 42.96
CA LEU A 960 0.46 -2.18 44.17
C LEU A 960 -1.05 -2.14 43.89
N PRO A 961 -1.87 -2.98 44.57
CA PRO A 961 -3.25 -3.29 44.16
C PRO A 961 -4.29 -2.16 44.22
N ASP A 962 -3.88 -0.91 44.46
CA ASP A 962 -4.78 0.25 44.62
C ASP A 962 -4.64 1.31 43.51
N ASP A 963 -3.85 1.06 42.47
CA ASP A 963 -3.94 1.83 41.22
C ASP A 963 -5.07 1.26 40.35
N ASN A 964 -6.29 1.70 40.68
CA ASN A 964 -7.51 1.48 39.91
C ASN A 964 -7.48 2.17 38.53
N GLU A 965 -6.55 1.78 37.66
CA GLU A 965 -6.65 1.93 36.20
C GLU A 965 -6.25 0.66 35.42
N VAL A 966 -5.95 -0.47 36.10
CA VAL A 966 -5.75 -1.79 35.44
C VAL A 966 -6.87 -2.80 35.77
N LEU A 967 -7.86 -2.43 36.58
CA LEU A 967 -9.07 -3.25 36.76
C LEU A 967 -10.17 -2.81 35.78
N ASN A 968 -10.07 -3.30 34.55
CA ASN A 968 -11.25 -3.44 33.68
C ASN A 968 -11.28 -4.72 32.83
N ASP A 969 -10.36 -5.67 33.01
CA ASP A 969 -10.49 -6.99 32.37
C ASP A 969 -11.30 -8.00 33.19
N THR A 970 -11.47 -7.79 34.50
CA THR A 970 -12.49 -8.53 35.27
C THR A 970 -13.91 -8.04 34.99
N ALA A 971 -14.09 -6.82 34.47
CA ALA A 971 -15.39 -6.32 33.98
C ALA A 971 -15.73 -6.81 32.56
N GLY A 972 -14.76 -7.39 31.83
CA GLY A 972 -14.94 -7.97 30.50
C GLY A 972 -15.42 -9.43 30.51
N LEU A 973 -15.11 -10.18 31.57
CA LEU A 973 -15.51 -11.59 31.72
C LEU A 973 -17.02 -11.77 31.94
N ASP A 974 -17.70 -10.77 32.52
CA ASP A 974 -19.15 -10.75 32.78
C ASP A 974 -19.99 -10.26 31.58
N GLN A 975 -19.35 -9.83 30.48
CA GLN A 975 -20.05 -9.30 29.32
C GLN A 975 -20.40 -10.43 28.32
N PRO A 976 -21.62 -10.42 27.74
CA PRO A 976 -22.03 -11.46 26.81
C PRO A 976 -21.18 -11.44 25.53
N ARG A 977 -20.69 -12.62 25.12
CA ARG A 977 -20.05 -12.83 23.81
C ARG A 977 -21.12 -13.03 22.74
N LEU A 978 -20.93 -12.40 21.59
CA LEU A 978 -21.89 -12.41 20.49
C LEU A 978 -21.22 -12.93 19.22
N LEU A 979 -21.95 -13.69 18.41
CA LEU A 979 -21.52 -14.16 17.10
C LEU A 979 -22.23 -13.34 16.02
N VAL A 980 -21.46 -12.73 15.13
CA VAL A 980 -21.94 -12.17 13.87
C VAL A 980 -21.84 -13.29 12.83
N CYS A 981 -22.97 -13.83 12.39
CA CYS A 981 -23.06 -14.91 11.43
C CYS A 981 -23.70 -14.42 10.12
N CYS A 982 -23.05 -14.68 8.99
CA CYS A 982 -23.59 -14.38 7.67
C CYS A 982 -24.11 -15.66 7.00
N CYS A 983 -25.37 -15.63 6.57
CA CYS A 983 -26.04 -16.77 5.93
C CYS A 983 -26.72 -16.33 4.64
N GLY A 984 -26.16 -16.70 3.49
CA GLY A 984 -26.63 -16.24 2.18
C GLY A 984 -26.60 -14.71 2.06
N LYS A 985 -27.77 -14.05 2.10
CA LYS A 985 -27.91 -12.58 2.06
C LYS A 985 -28.26 -11.94 3.42
N SER A 986 -28.30 -12.73 4.48
CA SER A 986 -28.70 -12.27 5.81
C SER A 986 -27.50 -12.18 6.75
N VAL A 987 -27.48 -11.17 7.62
CA VAL A 987 -26.55 -11.04 8.75
C VAL A 987 -27.32 -11.21 10.04
N HIS A 988 -26.89 -12.14 10.88
CA HIS A 988 -27.49 -12.48 12.16
C HIS A 988 -26.52 -12.20 13.30
N LEU A 989 -27.01 -11.61 14.38
CA LEU A 989 -26.28 -11.50 15.64
C LEU A 989 -26.87 -12.50 16.62
N VAL A 990 -26.08 -13.47 17.07
CA VAL A 990 -26.51 -14.55 17.96
C VAL A 990 -25.71 -14.50 19.26
N GLN A 991 -26.32 -14.82 20.40
CA GLN A 991 -25.57 -14.94 21.65
C GLN A 991 -24.70 -16.21 21.62
N ALA A 992 -23.42 -16.07 21.89
CA ALA A 992 -22.51 -17.20 21.98
C ALA A 992 -22.64 -17.82 23.39
N GLY A 993 -23.02 -19.10 23.46
CA GLY A 993 -23.17 -19.80 24.74
C GLY A 993 -22.96 -21.30 24.59
N LEU A 994 -22.38 -21.91 25.62
CA LEU A 994 -22.26 -23.37 25.68
C LEU A 994 -23.64 -24.00 25.93
N PRO A 995 -23.96 -25.14 25.28
CA PRO A 995 -25.15 -25.90 25.62
C PRO A 995 -25.05 -26.40 27.06
N ASN A 996 -26.18 -26.53 27.77
CA ASN A 996 -26.14 -26.99 29.16
C ASN A 996 -25.54 -28.40 29.24
N ALA A 997 -24.87 -28.72 30.34
CA ALA A 997 -24.29 -30.05 30.57
C ALA A 997 -25.31 -31.21 30.39
N SER A 998 -26.60 -30.95 30.69
CA SER A 998 -27.69 -31.91 30.44
C SER A 998 -27.95 -32.17 28.96
N ASP A 999 -27.76 -31.16 28.11
CA ASP A 999 -27.98 -31.24 26.67
C ASP A 999 -26.82 -31.99 26.01
N ILE A 1000 -25.58 -31.69 26.42
CA ILE A 1000 -24.35 -32.39 25.99
C ILE A 1000 -24.43 -33.89 26.31
N ALA A 1001 -24.92 -34.25 27.50
CA ALA A 1001 -25.06 -35.65 27.93
C ALA A 1001 -26.14 -36.44 27.14
N SER A 1002 -27.07 -35.74 26.48
CA SER A 1002 -28.18 -36.36 25.72
C SER A 1002 -27.85 -36.60 24.23
N GLY A 1003 -26.64 -36.24 23.79
CA GLY A 1003 -26.21 -36.23 22.39
C GLY A 1003 -26.43 -34.87 21.72
N PRO A 1004 -25.69 -34.55 20.64
CA PRO A 1004 -25.78 -33.26 19.95
C PRO A 1004 -27.20 -33.07 19.40
N ARG A 1005 -27.89 -32.05 19.90
CA ARG A 1005 -29.23 -31.64 19.43
C ARG A 1005 -29.09 -30.44 18.51
N GLU A 1006 -29.85 -30.43 17.43
CA GLU A 1006 -30.08 -29.23 16.63
C GLU A 1006 -30.88 -28.23 17.47
N LEU A 1007 -30.28 -27.07 17.72
CA LEU A 1007 -30.91 -25.95 18.40
C LEU A 1007 -31.14 -24.84 17.36
N PRO A 1008 -32.37 -24.31 17.22
CA PRO A 1008 -32.57 -23.10 16.44
C PRO A 1008 -31.84 -21.93 17.13
N ALA A 1009 -31.08 -21.14 16.37
CA ALA A 1009 -30.61 -19.87 16.86
C ALA A 1009 -31.80 -18.93 17.02
N ASP A 1010 -31.94 -18.31 18.19
CA ASP A 1010 -32.79 -17.13 18.34
C ASP A 1010 -31.88 -15.89 18.13
N PRO A 1011 -31.76 -15.36 16.90
CA PRO A 1011 -30.91 -14.20 16.65
C PRO A 1011 -31.44 -12.98 17.39
N ILE A 1012 -30.55 -12.28 18.09
CA ILE A 1012 -30.83 -11.04 18.83
C ILE A 1012 -31.24 -9.93 17.85
N SER A 1013 -30.55 -9.86 16.71
CA SER A 1013 -30.87 -8.98 15.61
C SER A 1013 -30.55 -9.68 14.29
N SER A 1014 -31.34 -9.40 13.27
CA SER A 1014 -31.17 -9.95 11.92
C SER A 1014 -31.49 -8.88 10.88
N ILE A 1015 -30.73 -8.87 9.79
CA ILE A 1015 -30.98 -8.01 8.64
C ILE A 1015 -30.74 -8.79 7.34
N GLU A 1016 -31.60 -8.54 6.35
CA GLU A 1016 -31.52 -9.13 5.02
C GLU A 1016 -31.07 -8.05 4.01
N LEU A 1017 -30.00 -8.33 3.26
CA LEU A 1017 -29.36 -7.42 2.31
C LEU A 1017 -29.84 -7.67 0.87
N GLY A 1018 -29.43 -6.79 -0.06
CA GLY A 1018 -29.88 -6.80 -1.45
C GLY A 1018 -29.46 -8.02 -2.25
N ALA A 1019 -28.28 -8.59 -1.96
CA ALA A 1019 -27.73 -9.77 -2.62
C ALA A 1019 -26.92 -10.65 -1.65
N GLN A 1020 -26.42 -11.78 -2.13
CA GLN A 1020 -25.61 -12.71 -1.33
C GLN A 1020 -24.33 -12.01 -0.84
N ILE A 1021 -24.00 -12.25 0.42
CA ILE A 1021 -22.87 -11.65 1.11
C ILE A 1021 -21.59 -12.36 0.65
N MET A 1022 -20.62 -11.56 0.22
CA MET A 1022 -19.30 -12.05 -0.19
C MET A 1022 -18.25 -11.85 0.90
N LEU A 1023 -18.30 -10.70 1.57
CA LEU A 1023 -17.29 -10.32 2.54
C LEU A 1023 -17.92 -9.63 3.74
N THR A 1024 -17.44 -9.99 4.93
CA THR A 1024 -17.85 -9.39 6.20
C THR A 1024 -16.62 -9.17 7.08
N SER A 1025 -16.52 -7.98 7.68
CA SER A 1025 -15.46 -7.68 8.65
C SER A 1025 -15.95 -6.70 9.71
N ILE A 1026 -15.24 -6.67 10.84
CA ILE A 1026 -15.46 -5.70 11.91
C ILE A 1026 -14.47 -4.56 11.74
N VAL A 1027 -14.99 -3.34 11.57
CA VAL A 1027 -14.21 -2.13 11.33
C VAL A 1027 -14.24 -1.24 12.55
N ARG A 1028 -13.07 -0.75 12.96
CA ARG A 1028 -12.90 0.22 14.06
C ARG A 1028 -12.98 1.63 13.50
N VAL A 1029 -13.86 2.44 14.06
CA VAL A 1029 -14.08 3.82 13.62
C VAL A 1029 -13.70 4.76 14.77
N PRO A 1030 -12.70 5.64 14.59
CA PRO A 1030 -12.43 6.69 15.56
C PRO A 1030 -13.58 7.70 15.56
N VAL A 1031 -14.13 8.00 16.74
CA VAL A 1031 -15.18 9.00 16.94
C VAL A 1031 -14.82 9.88 18.13
N HIS A 1032 -14.29 11.08 17.85
CA HIS A 1032 -13.85 12.03 18.87
C HIS A 1032 -12.85 11.41 19.85
N ASP A 1033 -13.28 11.11 21.08
CA ASP A 1033 -12.43 10.63 22.18
C ASP A 1033 -12.58 9.12 22.44
N HIS A 1034 -13.19 8.35 21.53
CA HIS A 1034 -13.32 6.89 21.67
C HIS A 1034 -13.37 6.18 20.31
N ILE A 1035 -13.25 4.84 20.34
CA ILE A 1035 -13.37 3.97 19.15
C ILE A 1035 -14.70 3.23 19.22
N GLU A 1036 -15.50 3.28 18.16
CA GLU A 1036 -16.73 2.51 17.98
C GLU A 1036 -16.53 1.44 16.88
N ASN A 1037 -17.18 0.28 17.02
CA ASN A 1037 -17.05 -0.83 16.06
C ASN A 1037 -18.32 -0.95 15.19
N CYS A 1038 -18.16 -1.23 13.90
CA CYS A 1038 -19.26 -1.52 12.98
C CYS A 1038 -18.98 -2.76 12.13
N VAL A 1039 -20.03 -3.34 11.56
CA VAL A 1039 -19.89 -4.42 10.56
C VAL A 1039 -19.86 -3.80 9.18
N ALA A 1040 -18.81 -4.05 8.41
CA ALA A 1040 -18.74 -3.74 6.99
C ALA A 1040 -19.05 -5.02 6.19
N VAL A 1041 -20.01 -4.93 5.28
CA VAL A 1041 -20.50 -6.06 4.46
C VAL A 1041 -20.48 -5.67 2.99
N VAL A 1042 -19.90 -6.52 2.14
CA VAL A 1042 -19.93 -6.36 0.68
C VAL A 1042 -20.74 -7.50 0.07
N ASP A 1043 -21.72 -7.15 -0.76
CA ASP A 1043 -22.55 -8.12 -1.47
C ASP A 1043 -22.01 -8.44 -2.89
N GLN A 1044 -22.59 -9.46 -3.53
CA GLN A 1044 -22.27 -9.86 -4.92
C GLN A 1044 -22.59 -8.79 -5.98
N LEU A 1045 -23.37 -7.77 -5.65
CA LEU A 1045 -23.64 -6.63 -6.53
C LEU A 1045 -22.62 -5.50 -6.33
N ASN A 1046 -21.53 -5.76 -5.61
CA ASN A 1046 -20.50 -4.77 -5.26
C ASN A 1046 -21.07 -3.57 -4.49
N THR A 1047 -22.07 -3.82 -3.63
CA THR A 1047 -22.63 -2.81 -2.72
C THR A 1047 -22.03 -2.99 -1.34
N LEU A 1048 -21.50 -1.91 -0.77
CA LEU A 1048 -20.98 -1.88 0.58
C LEU A 1048 -22.07 -1.37 1.55
N TYR A 1049 -22.34 -2.16 2.58
CA TYR A 1049 -23.22 -1.82 3.69
C TYR A 1049 -22.40 -1.65 4.96
N ILE A 1050 -22.62 -0.56 5.68
CA ILE A 1050 -22.07 -0.35 7.02
C ILE A 1050 -23.20 -0.49 8.04
N LEU A 1051 -23.09 -1.46 8.94
CA LEU A 1051 -24.10 -1.80 9.94
C LEU A 1051 -23.63 -1.45 11.36
N ALA A 1052 -24.50 -0.83 12.14
CA ALA A 1052 -24.24 -0.50 13.53
C ALA A 1052 -24.29 -1.75 14.43
N LEU A 1053 -23.30 -1.95 15.30
CA LEU A 1053 -23.37 -2.96 16.36
C LEU A 1053 -23.94 -2.37 17.65
N PRO A 1054 -24.73 -3.13 18.44
CA PRO A 1054 -25.23 -4.48 18.19
C PRO A 1054 -26.57 -4.51 17.40
N SER A 1055 -27.10 -3.37 16.96
CA SER A 1055 -28.48 -3.31 16.40
C SER A 1055 -28.65 -3.84 14.96
N LEU A 1056 -27.55 -4.04 14.23
CA LEU A 1056 -27.48 -4.33 12.79
C LEU A 1056 -28.27 -3.36 11.88
N ARG A 1057 -28.52 -2.13 12.34
CA ARG A 1057 -29.13 -1.09 11.50
C ARG A 1057 -28.15 -0.57 10.45
N ILE A 1058 -28.63 -0.37 9.22
CA ILE A 1058 -27.84 0.23 8.15
C ILE A 1058 -27.55 1.71 8.51
N ILE A 1059 -26.27 2.05 8.62
CA ILE A 1059 -25.79 3.42 8.76
C ILE A 1059 -25.69 4.05 7.38
N THR A 1060 -25.01 3.38 6.46
CA THR A 1060 -24.85 3.84 5.08
C THR A 1060 -24.79 2.67 4.10
N THR A 1061 -25.20 2.95 2.86
CA THR A 1061 -25.10 2.04 1.71
C THR A 1061 -24.36 2.79 0.61
N ILE A 1062 -23.30 2.18 0.08
CA ILE A 1062 -22.49 2.74 -0.98
C ILE A 1062 -22.60 1.79 -2.19
N GLU A 1063 -23.32 2.23 -3.21
CA GLU A 1063 -23.53 1.52 -4.46
C GLU A 1063 -22.47 1.88 -5.51
N GLY A 1064 -22.26 0.99 -6.48
CA GLY A 1064 -21.46 1.29 -7.65
C GLY A 1064 -19.95 1.36 -7.38
N LEU A 1065 -19.45 0.53 -6.46
CA LEU A 1065 -18.03 0.26 -6.39
C LEU A 1065 -17.61 -0.22 -7.79
N SER A 1066 -16.83 0.60 -8.50
CA SER A 1066 -16.25 0.27 -9.80
C SER A 1066 -15.12 -0.74 -9.62
N LEU A 1067 -15.35 -1.75 -8.79
CA LEU A 1067 -14.48 -2.88 -8.58
C LEU A 1067 -14.30 -3.64 -9.90
N GLY A 1068 -15.18 -3.50 -10.90
CA GLY A 1068 -15.16 -4.32 -12.11
C GLY A 1068 -15.89 -5.64 -11.86
N SER A 1069 -15.87 -6.57 -12.81
CA SER A 1069 -16.44 -7.92 -12.70
C SER A 1069 -15.66 -8.82 -11.71
N VAL A 1070 -15.33 -8.28 -10.54
CA VAL A 1070 -14.08 -8.51 -9.80
C VAL A 1070 -14.23 -9.36 -8.54
N LEU A 1071 -15.25 -10.21 -8.43
CA LEU A 1071 -15.37 -11.13 -7.28
C LEU A 1071 -15.53 -12.60 -7.66
N ASP A 1072 -15.48 -12.95 -8.96
CA ASP A 1072 -15.25 -14.32 -9.40
C ASP A 1072 -13.76 -14.50 -9.72
N GLY A 1073 -13.00 -15.07 -8.78
CA GLY A 1073 -11.58 -15.39 -8.95
C GLY A 1073 -10.58 -14.36 -8.40
N ILE A 1074 -11.04 -13.41 -7.58
CA ILE A 1074 -10.24 -12.34 -6.98
C ILE A 1074 -10.37 -12.44 -5.46
N GLN A 1075 -9.23 -12.38 -4.77
CA GLN A 1075 -9.18 -12.44 -3.32
C GLN A 1075 -9.46 -11.05 -2.74
N SER A 1076 -10.31 -10.95 -1.71
CA SER A 1076 -10.63 -9.67 -1.08
C SER A 1076 -10.79 -9.80 0.43
N ALA A 1077 -10.43 -8.74 1.15
CA ALA A 1077 -10.64 -8.66 2.60
C ALA A 1077 -10.69 -7.21 3.08
N ILE A 1078 -11.34 -6.98 4.23
CA ILE A 1078 -11.44 -5.67 4.87
C ILE A 1078 -10.62 -5.68 6.15
N THR A 1079 -9.69 -4.73 6.28
CA THR A 1079 -8.88 -4.53 7.48
C THR A 1079 -9.72 -3.97 8.62
N SER A 1080 -9.31 -4.22 9.87
CA SER A 1080 -9.94 -3.58 11.02
C SER A 1080 -9.77 -2.06 11.06
N GLY A 1081 -8.82 -1.51 10.28
CA GLY A 1081 -8.61 -0.07 10.06
C GLY A 1081 -9.52 0.54 8.97
N GLY A 1082 -10.47 -0.22 8.41
CA GLY A 1082 -11.43 0.31 7.44
C GLY A 1082 -10.84 0.51 6.04
N GLU A 1083 -9.92 -0.36 5.63
CA GLU A 1083 -9.47 -0.46 4.24
C GLU A 1083 -9.97 -1.76 3.60
N LEU A 1084 -10.61 -1.65 2.43
CA LEU A 1084 -10.95 -2.76 1.56
C LEU A 1084 -9.76 -3.05 0.63
N ILE A 1085 -9.24 -4.26 0.68
CA ILE A 1085 -8.13 -4.73 -0.15
C ILE A 1085 -8.66 -5.77 -1.13
N VAL A 1086 -8.34 -5.60 -2.40
CA VAL A 1086 -8.80 -6.46 -3.50
C VAL A 1086 -7.60 -6.84 -4.35
N ALA A 1087 -7.36 -8.14 -4.51
CA ALA A 1087 -6.20 -8.69 -5.16
C ALA A 1087 -6.61 -9.66 -6.27
N ASN A 1088 -6.23 -9.38 -7.51
CA ASN A 1088 -6.54 -10.27 -8.62
C ASN A 1088 -5.55 -11.46 -8.70
N SER A 1089 -5.92 -12.49 -9.45
CA SER A 1089 -5.07 -13.68 -9.66
C SER A 1089 -3.73 -13.37 -10.38
N PHE A 1090 -3.62 -12.20 -11.01
CA PHE A 1090 -2.38 -11.72 -11.64
C PHE A 1090 -1.45 -10.98 -10.67
N GLY A 1091 -1.82 -10.83 -9.39
CA GLY A 1091 -1.02 -10.14 -8.38
C GLY A 1091 -1.12 -8.61 -8.43
N GLU A 1092 -2.18 -8.06 -9.02
CA GLU A 1092 -2.54 -6.65 -8.92
C GLU A 1092 -3.38 -6.42 -7.66
N VAL A 1093 -3.01 -5.46 -6.82
CA VAL A 1093 -3.70 -5.19 -5.54
C VAL A 1093 -4.20 -3.76 -5.51
N GLU A 1094 -5.49 -3.59 -5.28
CA GLU A 1094 -6.15 -2.31 -5.06
C GLU A 1094 -6.55 -2.16 -3.59
N ARG A 1095 -6.35 -0.96 -3.06
CA ARG A 1095 -6.72 -0.59 -1.69
C ARG A 1095 -7.66 0.60 -1.71
N TRP A 1096 -8.77 0.47 -1.01
CA TRP A 1096 -9.82 1.47 -0.91
C TRP A 1096 -10.10 1.79 0.55
N SER A 1097 -10.07 3.06 0.95
CA SER A 1097 -10.55 3.48 2.27
C SER A 1097 -12.07 3.47 2.28
N LEU A 1098 -12.64 2.99 3.39
CA LEU A 1098 -14.07 3.06 3.66
C LEU A 1098 -14.46 4.38 4.34
N PHE A 1099 -13.48 5.20 4.73
CA PHE A 1099 -13.66 6.39 5.55
C PHE A 1099 -13.62 7.69 4.73
N SER A 1100 -14.38 8.67 5.21
CA SER A 1100 -14.22 10.06 4.81
C SER A 1100 -12.79 10.56 5.12
N GLU A 1101 -12.35 11.60 4.43
CA GLU A 1101 -10.97 12.12 4.58
C GLU A 1101 -10.61 12.49 6.03
N ALA A 1102 -11.56 13.04 6.80
CA ALA A 1102 -11.34 13.38 8.21
C ALA A 1102 -11.12 12.14 9.08
N VAL A 1103 -11.98 11.14 8.94
CA VAL A 1103 -11.92 9.89 9.72
C VAL A 1103 -10.75 9.02 9.29
N ALA A 1104 -10.44 8.98 7.99
CA ALA A 1104 -9.26 8.28 7.46
C ALA A 1104 -7.96 8.86 8.05
N LYS A 1105 -7.87 10.18 8.20
CA LYS A 1105 -6.72 10.85 8.82
C LYS A 1105 -6.58 10.52 10.30
N GLU A 1106 -7.68 10.49 11.05
CA GLU A 1106 -7.67 10.07 12.46
C GLU A 1106 -7.31 8.58 12.59
N SER A 1107 -7.85 7.72 11.73
CA SER A 1107 -7.53 6.29 11.69
C SER A 1107 -6.05 6.06 11.38
N ALA A 1108 -5.48 6.79 10.41
CA ALA A 1108 -4.06 6.74 10.06
C ALA A 1108 -3.12 7.22 11.19
N MET A 1109 -3.63 7.98 12.17
CA MET A 1109 -2.89 8.35 13.40
C MET A 1109 -2.96 7.26 14.47
N LEU A 1110 -3.99 6.42 14.46
CA LEU A 1110 -4.12 5.25 15.33
C LEU A 1110 -3.29 4.07 14.80
N GLU A 1111 -3.08 4.01 13.49
CA GLU A 1111 -2.14 3.08 12.87
C GLU A 1111 -0.70 3.37 13.25
N PHE A 1112 0.09 2.31 13.32
CA PHE A 1112 1.49 2.39 13.71
C PHE A 1112 2.34 3.21 12.72
N LYS A 1113 2.05 3.14 11.42
CA LYS A 1113 2.75 3.86 10.35
C LYS A 1113 1.78 4.40 9.32
N SER A 1114 1.94 5.67 8.97
CA SER A 1114 1.32 6.27 7.78
C SER A 1114 2.36 6.96 6.92
N VAL A 1115 2.05 7.16 5.64
CA VAL A 1115 3.00 7.65 4.64
C VAL A 1115 2.45 8.84 3.88
N LYS A 1116 3.34 9.77 3.55
CA LYS A 1116 3.10 10.91 2.66
C LYS A 1116 3.96 10.76 1.41
N THR A 1117 3.32 10.69 0.24
CA THR A 1117 3.99 10.49 -1.04
C THR A 1117 4.09 11.79 -1.83
N ARG A 1118 5.19 11.97 -2.55
CA ARG A 1118 5.40 13.06 -3.51
C ARG A 1118 6.06 12.50 -4.75
N VAL A 1119 5.49 12.82 -5.92
CA VAL A 1119 6.01 12.33 -7.20
C VAL A 1119 7.16 13.20 -7.72
N LEU A 1120 7.03 14.53 -7.61
CA LEU A 1120 8.02 15.46 -8.12
C LEU A 1120 9.09 15.82 -7.09
N LEU A 1121 10.35 15.79 -7.51
CA LEU A 1121 11.47 16.36 -6.75
C LEU A 1121 11.79 17.76 -7.30
N ASP A 1122 11.55 18.80 -6.51
CA ASP A 1122 11.79 20.19 -6.90
C ASP A 1122 13.25 20.48 -7.24
N GLU A 1123 14.19 19.75 -6.62
CA GLU A 1123 15.64 19.88 -6.82
C GLU A 1123 16.10 19.44 -8.21
N ARG A 1124 15.32 18.57 -8.88
CA ARG A 1124 15.66 17.98 -10.18
C ARG A 1124 14.94 18.66 -11.36
N LYS A 1125 14.55 19.92 -11.24
CA LYS A 1125 13.93 20.70 -12.33
C LYS A 1125 14.99 21.25 -13.29
N TYR A 1126 14.68 21.26 -14.59
CA TYR A 1126 15.52 22.01 -15.54
C TYR A 1126 15.53 23.50 -15.14
N PRO A 1127 16.70 24.16 -15.09
CA PRO A 1127 16.81 25.55 -14.70
C PRO A 1127 16.36 26.47 -15.83
N PHE A 1128 15.05 26.56 -16.07
CA PHE A 1128 14.47 27.54 -17.00
C PHE A 1128 14.13 28.86 -16.29
N GLU A 1129 13.82 28.82 -14.99
CA GLU A 1129 13.39 29.98 -14.20
C GLU A 1129 14.51 30.57 -13.31
N LYS A 1130 15.40 31.39 -13.89
CA LYS A 1130 16.07 32.48 -13.14
C LYS A 1130 16.39 33.64 -14.08
N GLU A 1131 15.40 34.52 -14.33
CA GLU A 1131 15.64 35.95 -14.65
C GLU A 1131 14.30 36.74 -14.75
N GLN A 1132 13.55 36.83 -13.64
CA GLN A 1132 12.60 37.95 -13.43
C GLN A 1132 12.73 38.47 -11.99
N GLN A 1133 13.95 38.75 -11.55
CA GLN A 1133 14.17 39.75 -10.50
C GLN A 1133 14.45 41.08 -11.19
N ALA A 1134 13.56 42.05 -10.98
CA ALA A 1134 13.74 43.41 -11.42
C ALA A 1134 15.05 43.98 -10.84
N SER A 1135 16.10 44.06 -11.66
CA SER A 1135 17.32 44.78 -11.33
C SER A 1135 17.19 46.25 -11.75
N PRO A 1136 17.72 47.19 -10.95
CA PRO A 1136 17.57 48.61 -11.22
C PRO A 1136 18.45 49.01 -12.41
N LYS A 1137 17.89 49.87 -13.27
CA LYS A 1137 18.52 50.44 -14.47
C LYS A 1137 19.98 50.85 -14.22
N LYS A 1138 20.93 50.12 -14.82
CA LYS A 1138 22.27 50.65 -15.16
C LYS A 1138 22.62 50.29 -16.61
N LYS A 1139 22.95 51.33 -17.37
CA LYS A 1139 23.51 51.26 -18.72
C LYS A 1139 24.89 50.60 -18.67
N SER A 1140 25.13 49.58 -19.49
CA SER A 1140 26.39 49.36 -20.24
C SER A 1140 26.36 47.98 -20.90
N GLY A 1141 26.71 47.90 -22.18
CA GLY A 1141 26.80 46.65 -22.93
C GLY A 1141 27.88 45.73 -22.37
N ILE A 1142 27.52 44.44 -22.23
CA ILE A 1142 28.37 43.23 -22.09
C ILE A 1142 27.48 41.94 -22.07
N SER A 1143 26.15 42.05 -22.12
CA SER A 1143 25.23 40.89 -22.16
C SER A 1143 25.41 39.94 -23.36
N ASP A 1144 26.11 40.36 -24.42
CA ASP A 1144 26.30 39.55 -25.63
C ASP A 1144 27.41 38.50 -25.50
N ALA A 1145 28.44 38.77 -24.69
CA ALA A 1145 29.56 37.85 -24.51
C ALA A 1145 29.14 36.58 -23.76
N GLY A 1146 28.26 36.70 -22.76
CA GLY A 1146 27.71 35.55 -22.02
C GLY A 1146 26.80 34.65 -22.87
N LYS A 1147 26.01 35.25 -23.78
CA LYS A 1147 25.19 34.51 -24.74
C LYS A 1147 26.04 33.82 -25.80
N MET A 1148 27.09 34.48 -26.29
CA MET A 1148 28.05 33.87 -27.20
C MET A 1148 28.86 32.75 -26.57
N LEU A 1149 29.28 32.88 -25.30
CA LEU A 1149 29.98 31.82 -24.59
C LEU A 1149 29.08 30.60 -24.35
N LYS A 1150 27.82 30.82 -23.94
CA LYS A 1150 26.83 29.74 -23.79
C LYS A 1150 26.57 29.03 -25.13
N LYS A 1151 26.44 29.77 -26.24
CA LYS A 1151 26.32 29.21 -27.61
C LYS A 1151 27.56 28.43 -28.06
N LEU A 1152 28.77 28.89 -27.71
CA LEU A 1152 30.02 28.22 -28.07
C LEU A 1152 30.22 26.92 -27.28
N VAL A 1153 29.79 26.90 -26.01
CA VAL A 1153 29.95 25.76 -25.09
C VAL A 1153 28.86 24.70 -25.26
N THR A 1154 27.59 25.07 -25.51
CA THR A 1154 26.49 24.09 -25.62
C THR A 1154 26.09 23.77 -27.07
N GLY A 1155 26.44 24.62 -28.05
CA GLY A 1155 26.09 24.43 -29.45
C GLY A 1155 24.57 24.44 -29.74
N ILE A 1156 23.74 24.91 -28.81
CA ILE A 1156 22.29 25.03 -28.95
C ILE A 1156 21.99 26.30 -29.77
N LYS A 1157 21.15 26.19 -30.81
CA LYS A 1157 20.68 27.35 -31.58
C LYS A 1157 19.56 28.07 -30.84
N ASP A 1158 19.51 29.40 -30.94
CA ASP A 1158 18.39 30.17 -30.41
C ASP A 1158 17.09 29.65 -31.05
N VAL A 1159 16.12 29.33 -30.20
CA VAL A 1159 14.75 29.03 -30.63
C VAL A 1159 14.28 30.24 -31.43
N GLY A 1160 13.93 30.04 -32.71
CA GLY A 1160 13.24 31.09 -33.46
C GLY A 1160 11.98 31.45 -32.67
N ASP A 1161 11.48 32.67 -32.77
CA ASP A 1161 10.29 33.08 -32.00
C ASP A 1161 9.04 32.34 -32.53
N LEU A 1162 8.92 31.05 -32.17
CA LEU A 1162 7.89 30.12 -32.62
C LEU A 1162 6.52 30.55 -32.12
N ASN A 1163 6.46 31.35 -31.05
CA ASN A 1163 5.26 32.03 -30.58
C ASN A 1163 4.65 32.95 -31.66
N LYS A 1164 5.46 33.48 -32.60
CA LYS A 1164 4.96 34.24 -33.75
C LYS A 1164 4.47 33.34 -34.90
N VAL A 1165 4.99 32.12 -34.99
CA VAL A 1165 4.64 31.16 -36.04
C VAL A 1165 3.35 30.44 -35.69
N PHE A 1166 3.23 29.99 -34.45
CA PHE A 1166 2.06 29.29 -33.90
C PHE A 1166 1.05 30.32 -33.41
N GLN A 1167 0.13 30.68 -34.29
CA GLN A 1167 -0.94 31.61 -33.97
C GLN A 1167 -2.10 30.85 -33.35
N PHE A 1168 -2.45 31.21 -32.11
CA PHE A 1168 -3.62 30.69 -31.41
C PHE A 1168 -4.77 31.65 -31.60
N SER A 1169 -5.93 31.12 -31.97
CA SER A 1169 -7.18 31.89 -32.01
C SER A 1169 -7.42 32.53 -30.64
N THR A 1170 -7.66 33.84 -30.62
CA THR A 1170 -8.08 34.52 -29.39
C THR A 1170 -9.57 34.29 -29.18
N GLU A 1171 -10.02 34.19 -27.91
CA GLU A 1171 -11.46 34.06 -27.61
C GLU A 1171 -12.28 35.18 -28.26
N ASP A 1172 -11.69 36.37 -28.42
CA ASP A 1172 -12.31 37.49 -29.12
C ASP A 1172 -12.45 37.26 -30.62
N GLU A 1173 -11.53 36.54 -31.28
CA GLU A 1173 -11.63 36.18 -32.70
C GLU A 1173 -12.65 35.06 -32.93
N GLU A 1174 -12.69 34.05 -32.07
CA GLU A 1174 -13.75 33.01 -32.08
C GLU A 1174 -15.12 33.63 -31.80
N ARG A 1175 -15.21 34.52 -30.81
CA ARG A 1175 -16.43 35.26 -30.51
C ARG A 1175 -16.80 36.22 -31.63
N GLN A 1176 -15.85 36.82 -32.34
CA GLN A 1176 -16.10 37.65 -33.52
C GLN A 1176 -16.49 36.83 -34.76
N GLN A 1177 -15.97 35.62 -34.93
CA GLN A 1177 -16.38 34.69 -35.98
C GLN A 1177 -17.79 34.14 -35.72
N LEU A 1178 -18.13 33.87 -34.46
CA LEU A 1178 -19.47 33.45 -34.05
C LEU A 1178 -20.51 34.59 -34.04
N MET A 1179 -20.11 35.82 -33.71
CA MET A 1179 -21.04 36.94 -33.49
C MET A 1179 -21.01 38.02 -34.59
N GLY A 1180 -20.10 37.92 -35.56
CA GLY A 1180 -19.83 38.95 -36.57
C GLY A 1180 -19.21 40.23 -35.97
N HIS A 1181 -18.66 41.12 -36.83
CA HIS A 1181 -18.02 42.38 -36.41
C HIS A 1181 -18.96 43.31 -35.62
N ARG A 1182 -19.00 43.15 -34.30
CA ARG A 1182 -19.30 44.23 -33.36
C ARG A 1182 -17.98 44.67 -32.76
N LYS A 1183 -17.47 45.83 -33.19
CA LYS A 1183 -16.35 46.49 -32.52
C LYS A 1183 -16.70 46.69 -31.05
N SER A 1184 -15.98 46.04 -30.15
CA SER A 1184 -15.97 46.39 -28.73
C SER A 1184 -15.26 47.72 -28.56
N ILE A 1185 -15.90 48.63 -27.82
CA ILE A 1185 -15.28 49.87 -27.36
C ILE A 1185 -14.34 49.49 -26.20
N PRO A 1186 -13.06 49.86 -26.21
CA PRO A 1186 -12.15 49.51 -25.12
C PRO A 1186 -12.32 50.46 -23.93
N GLY A 1187 -12.55 49.89 -22.75
CA GLY A 1187 -12.32 50.55 -21.46
C GLY A 1187 -13.55 50.65 -20.56
N ALA A 1188 -13.65 49.75 -19.57
CA ALA A 1188 -14.38 50.00 -18.33
C ALA A 1188 -13.77 49.18 -17.18
N LYS A 1189 -12.88 49.84 -16.42
CA LYS A 1189 -12.76 49.64 -14.97
C LYS A 1189 -12.83 51.02 -14.32
N ASP A 1190 -13.86 51.16 -13.49
CA ASP A 1190 -14.02 51.98 -12.29
C ASP A 1190 -13.54 53.45 -12.27
N SER A 1191 -14.47 54.39 -12.09
CA SER A 1191 -14.55 55.26 -10.89
C SER A 1191 -15.57 56.41 -11.06
N GLU A 1192 -16.24 56.75 -9.96
CA GLU A 1192 -17.17 57.86 -9.76
C GLU A 1192 -16.57 59.26 -10.09
N ALA A 1193 -17.37 60.13 -10.73
CA ALA A 1193 -17.64 61.52 -10.33
C ALA A 1193 -18.21 62.37 -11.49
N THR A 1194 -19.37 62.97 -11.22
CA THR A 1194 -19.93 64.24 -11.71
C THR A 1194 -19.17 65.04 -12.78
N GLN A 1195 -19.80 65.28 -13.95
CA GLN A 1195 -20.30 66.60 -14.39
C GLN A 1195 -20.79 66.60 -15.85
N THR A 1196 -21.91 67.29 -16.03
CA THR A 1196 -22.60 67.76 -17.25
C THR A 1196 -21.71 68.52 -18.24
N GLU A 1197 -21.84 68.26 -19.55
CA GLU A 1197 -22.31 69.24 -20.56
C GLU A 1197 -22.18 68.76 -22.02
N LYS A 1198 -23.10 69.28 -22.86
CA LYS A 1198 -23.10 69.38 -24.34
C LYS A 1198 -23.63 68.21 -25.17
N VAL A 1199 -24.96 68.19 -25.21
CA VAL A 1199 -25.77 67.82 -26.38
C VAL A 1199 -25.59 68.86 -27.48
N SER A 1200 -25.08 68.47 -28.66
CA SER A 1200 -25.51 69.01 -29.97
C SER A 1200 -24.78 68.33 -31.14
N GLN A 1201 -25.05 67.05 -31.43
CA GLN A 1201 -24.73 66.43 -32.74
C GLN A 1201 -25.46 65.08 -32.95
N GLY A 1202 -26.72 64.96 -32.51
CA GLY A 1202 -27.40 63.67 -32.32
C GLY A 1202 -28.63 63.38 -33.18
N LEU A 1203 -28.79 63.98 -34.36
CA LEU A 1203 -30.00 63.78 -35.20
C LEU A 1203 -29.75 63.23 -36.61
N GLY A 1204 -28.54 63.39 -37.18
CA GLY A 1204 -28.19 62.83 -38.50
C GLY A 1204 -27.77 61.36 -38.43
N ALA A 1205 -26.85 61.03 -37.51
CA ALA A 1205 -26.29 59.68 -37.39
C ALA A 1205 -27.32 58.63 -36.93
N THR A 1206 -28.32 59.04 -36.15
CA THR A 1206 -29.40 58.16 -35.67
C THR A 1206 -30.38 57.78 -36.78
N LYS A 1207 -30.59 58.65 -37.77
CA LYS A 1207 -31.48 58.38 -38.91
C LYS A 1207 -30.85 57.39 -39.89
N ASP A 1208 -29.56 57.53 -40.17
CA ASP A 1208 -28.84 56.61 -41.05
C ASP A 1208 -28.61 55.25 -40.39
N ALA A 1209 -28.35 55.21 -39.08
CA ALA A 1209 -28.27 53.97 -38.31
C ALA A 1209 -29.63 53.23 -38.26
N LEU A 1210 -30.74 53.96 -38.12
CA LEU A 1210 -32.09 53.37 -38.15
C LEU A 1210 -32.45 52.85 -39.55
N ALA A 1211 -32.09 53.57 -40.61
CA ALA A 1211 -32.30 53.13 -41.98
C ALA A 1211 -31.50 51.86 -42.32
N GLN A 1212 -30.22 51.81 -41.92
CA GLN A 1212 -29.40 50.60 -42.05
C GLN A 1212 -29.94 49.43 -41.22
N ALA A 1213 -30.37 49.68 -39.98
CA ALA A 1213 -30.96 48.64 -39.13
C ALA A 1213 -32.25 48.07 -39.74
N THR A 1214 -33.09 48.92 -40.34
CA THR A 1214 -34.34 48.49 -40.98
C THR A 1214 -34.06 47.65 -42.24
N GLN A 1215 -33.07 48.05 -43.04
CA GLN A 1215 -32.66 47.30 -44.23
C GLN A 1215 -32.03 45.94 -43.87
N GLN A 1216 -31.22 45.89 -42.82
CA GLN A 1216 -30.65 44.62 -42.32
C GLN A 1216 -31.73 43.71 -41.74
N LEU A 1217 -32.78 44.25 -41.10
CA LEU A 1217 -33.90 43.47 -40.59
C LEU A 1217 -34.70 42.84 -41.74
N HIS A 1218 -34.89 43.57 -42.83
CA HIS A 1218 -35.54 43.05 -44.04
C HIS A 1218 -34.74 41.91 -44.67
N GLN A 1219 -33.44 42.09 -44.85
CA GLN A 1219 -32.54 41.04 -45.35
C GLN A 1219 -32.46 39.81 -44.42
N ARG A 1220 -32.60 40.02 -43.11
CA ARG A 1220 -32.64 38.94 -42.12
C ARG A 1220 -33.96 38.18 -42.19
N GLY A 1221 -35.07 38.86 -42.50
CA GLY A 1221 -36.37 38.24 -42.78
C GLY A 1221 -36.34 37.35 -44.01
N GLU A 1222 -35.73 37.81 -45.10
CA GLU A 1222 -35.54 36.99 -46.32
C GLU A 1222 -34.67 35.76 -46.05
N LYS A 1223 -33.54 35.93 -45.35
CA LYS A 1223 -32.67 34.81 -44.98
C LYS A 1223 -33.33 33.81 -44.01
N LEU A 1224 -34.23 34.27 -43.14
CA LEU A 1224 -35.03 33.40 -42.28
C LEU A 1224 -36.08 32.62 -43.09
N GLY A 1225 -36.65 33.23 -44.13
CA GLY A 1225 -37.51 32.53 -45.09
C GLY A 1225 -36.79 31.41 -45.83
N ASP A 1226 -35.57 31.70 -46.32
CA ASP A 1226 -34.73 30.70 -46.99
C ASP A 1226 -34.34 29.55 -46.06
N LEU A 1227 -34.07 29.86 -44.78
CA LEU A 1227 -33.70 28.87 -43.78
C LEU A 1227 -34.90 28.01 -43.37
N ALA A 1228 -36.11 28.59 -43.31
CA ALA A 1228 -37.34 27.84 -43.09
C ALA A 1228 -37.62 26.85 -44.23
N LEU A 1229 -37.45 27.31 -45.48
CA LEU A 1229 -37.63 26.47 -46.67
C LEU A 1229 -36.58 25.35 -46.75
N LYS A 1230 -35.33 25.63 -46.38
CA LYS A 1230 -34.26 24.62 -46.30
C LYS A 1230 -34.48 23.62 -45.16
N THR A 1231 -35.07 24.07 -44.05
CA THR A 1231 -35.45 23.19 -42.92
C THR A 1231 -36.61 22.27 -43.30
N GLU A 1232 -37.58 22.76 -44.07
CA GLU A 1232 -38.66 21.94 -44.63
C GLU A 1232 -38.12 20.89 -45.61
N GLN A 1233 -37.19 21.27 -46.50
CA GLN A 1233 -36.51 20.33 -47.39
C GLN A 1233 -35.69 19.26 -46.63
N MET A 1234 -35.00 19.65 -45.55
CA MET A 1234 -34.29 18.71 -44.67
C MET A 1234 -35.24 17.76 -43.94
N LYS A 1235 -36.41 18.24 -43.54
CA LYS A 1235 -37.44 17.41 -42.90
C LYS A 1235 -37.99 16.36 -43.87
N ASP A 1236 -38.26 16.75 -45.12
CA ASP A 1236 -38.76 15.84 -46.15
C ASP A 1236 -37.71 14.78 -46.52
N THR A 1237 -36.44 15.18 -46.69
CA THR A 1237 -35.35 14.23 -46.94
C THR A 1237 -35.10 13.28 -45.76
N ALA A 1238 -35.22 13.75 -44.53
CA ALA A 1238 -35.13 12.88 -43.35
C ALA A 1238 -36.30 11.87 -43.27
N GLN A 1239 -37.51 12.28 -43.63
CA GLN A 1239 -38.66 11.38 -43.70
C GLN A 1239 -38.50 10.30 -44.79
N ASP A 1240 -37.95 10.67 -45.94
CA ASP A 1240 -37.69 9.71 -47.01
C ASP A 1240 -36.57 8.74 -46.65
N PHE A 1241 -35.49 9.22 -46.00
CA PHE A 1241 -34.44 8.36 -45.46
C PHE A 1241 -34.99 7.37 -44.42
N TYR A 1242 -35.84 7.85 -43.50
CA TYR A 1242 -36.49 6.99 -42.51
C TYR A 1242 -37.35 5.89 -43.16
N LYS A 1243 -38.13 6.22 -44.20
CA LYS A 1243 -38.91 5.23 -44.95
C LYS A 1243 -38.02 4.21 -45.66
N SER A 1244 -36.92 4.64 -46.29
CA SER A 1244 -35.96 3.75 -46.94
C SER A 1244 -35.28 2.81 -45.96
N MET A 1245 -34.88 3.32 -44.80
CA MET A 1245 -34.22 2.53 -43.75
C MET A 1245 -35.17 1.54 -43.09
N LYS A 1246 -36.45 1.93 -42.90
CA LYS A 1246 -37.50 1.01 -42.46
C LYS A 1246 -37.74 -0.11 -43.48
N ALA A 1247 -37.86 0.21 -44.77
CA ALA A 1247 -38.02 -0.78 -45.83
C ALA A 1247 -36.80 -1.72 -45.96
N PHE A 1248 -35.59 -1.21 -45.69
CA PHE A 1248 -34.37 -2.02 -45.64
C PHE A 1248 -34.37 -2.98 -44.44
N ASN A 1249 -34.75 -2.50 -43.25
CA ASN A 1249 -34.85 -3.34 -42.06
C ASN A 1249 -35.95 -4.41 -42.20
N ASP A 1250 -37.11 -4.06 -42.76
CA ASP A 1250 -38.19 -5.03 -43.03
C ASP A 1250 -37.75 -6.09 -44.06
N LYS A 1251 -36.88 -5.74 -45.02
CA LYS A 1251 -36.28 -6.71 -45.95
C LYS A 1251 -35.28 -7.63 -45.26
N ASN A 1252 -34.44 -7.11 -44.37
CA ASN A 1252 -33.47 -7.93 -43.64
C ASN A 1252 -34.14 -8.81 -42.57
N ALA A 1253 -35.21 -8.34 -41.93
CA ALA A 1253 -35.98 -9.13 -40.96
C ALA A 1253 -36.69 -10.34 -41.60
N ASN A 1254 -36.98 -10.28 -42.90
CA ASN A 1254 -37.62 -11.37 -43.65
C ASN A 1254 -36.62 -12.36 -44.29
N LYS A 1255 -35.31 -12.16 -44.14
CA LYS A 1255 -34.30 -13.12 -44.63
C LYS A 1255 -34.18 -14.30 -43.66
N LYS A 1256 -34.18 -15.51 -44.19
CA LYS A 1256 -33.88 -16.73 -43.41
C LYS A 1256 -32.37 -16.89 -43.25
N TRP A 1257 -31.95 -17.51 -42.16
CA TRP A 1257 -30.56 -17.62 -41.71
C TRP A 1257 -29.57 -18.28 -42.70
N TYR A 1258 -30.05 -18.93 -43.76
CA TYR A 1258 -29.22 -19.54 -44.80
C TYR A 1258 -29.10 -18.70 -46.09
N GLU A 1259 -29.68 -17.49 -46.13
CA GLU A 1259 -29.64 -16.58 -47.28
C GLU A 1259 -28.72 -15.35 -47.05
N PHE A 1260 -27.74 -15.48 -46.15
CA PHE A 1260 -26.70 -14.47 -45.92
C PHE A 1260 -25.47 -14.69 -46.78
#